data_AF-A0A1G7FYH5-F1
#
_entry.id   AF-A0A1G7FYH5-F1
#
_cell.length_a   1.000
_cell.length_b   1.000
_cell.length_c   1.000
_cell.angle_alpha   90.00
_cell.angle_beta   90.00
_cell.angle_gamma   90.00
#
_symmetry.space_group_name_H-M   'P 1'
#
loop_
_entity.id
_entity.type
_entity.pdbx_description
1 polymer ?
#
loop_
_entity_poly.entity_id
_entity_poly.type
_entity_poly.pdbx_seq_one_letter_code
_entity_poly.pdbx_strand_id
1 'polypeptide(L)'
;MMRLAQREASFERSFALTDLKPADTTTFTQRPEELPLRLNERTNRIEFEHDLAADWARFQFLKQIWIDTSQWVALAGNPLWTNALRMLGQFLLRQPAEAGTAWDVAFEAAQASKNELAGDLLLDALCLDPAAERFLTERVDLLLGNGGKHFTRVLLRFHHIATVPTGEMALSAAVGVYMEAQYRSIVFGRWPPVLRFLIAQRERLTGLVSSALAKVIETWLSKTPRTLSRGNLMPFRLEMAEMALAMARTVQVEKGHGVMYMTREPWLYTAPLAGAADLPVEVGNWALELAGRREVDADVKRRIAEVQLQEAKSHTERLKTDARYRARHEERKQMPRSLGSFRKRLPPWPLGASDRVDMDFRTACIKENGIQSLMRAQPELAAEVLLALIIDDQTEQEYGSARLDLDLGLEYAQDAYPTAFWKSPFFPFFQLAPETALTSLIALVNFCTERWVAEVTNGRSGGAPGVTLKFADGSEKTFLGWGQVFGWPQSNDLRNGNLFCALDALERWLTLRLDAGEDITPYAERILREGNSAALVSVLLNVAKYRPLLLTGPLAALITCPNLFYWDSVRVRQVGHNFIAWSWLRGGEAMFNFARDWTLAPHRQQKFLDVVVKLLLTDEDVARRLHALLSTWALPEDPKEALEFKLLFAALDRANYQTVTDPATRAETQGFVCPDELSLEVQSWQTNSAPTLAYLLVPDRCEQRLRGGQPLTDDEAAYLFKLVKECEEGAEGDDEAAKSRCRFAAAGTLVALGGAWFAQNPEAQEHALEVVRAGVAAVASTGEEIRGQRMGSLRDELKFVAHAVMHLWLADGDGVQEWEAAVLRLLTSGDTRAAAVVVGVAYVNREQLGTAWLRLLRAGLFWSGLILLAPHHGDGGNAERAWKVWLARLRRFLLRGPSATLDDLDFRRVVAGRERLDFQRRTRLYEARDQTWRGKPARERGGSLDGHFLGILFHWLIEGGGTGDRDLDTRLALRIWDYDSARAKARTEKEHGEYDLPSQNLGYDILQKLGTLSIAAPAGEDRAVWEPVLSHGPAAHYALQHFIRSLFLRLGKGDDPVAFERVWRATAEYGLAASWSQPGLWFYGERLICDLLGFGHEDALSLLPSGAALRMKDLYARSAAARLTRDEECVTRFCHFLTTTFGAPLRLDGLRWLAAMLKEREPSNRWYREGTGDALVELVAAALSSDAQALSQHAQPRQALVEIAAALAAINIPTALTLQERIRQLR
;
A
#
# COMPACT_ATOMS: atom_id res chain seq x y z
N MET A 1 -21.38 49.12 21.55
CA MET A 1 -20.29 48.15 21.74
C MET A 1 -20.79 46.72 21.92
N MET A 2 -21.27 46.31 23.11
CA MET A 2 -21.68 44.91 23.37
C MET A 2 -22.69 44.34 22.36
N ARG A 3 -23.73 45.09 21.99
CA ARG A 3 -24.70 44.67 20.96
C ARG A 3 -24.06 44.43 19.58
N LEU A 4 -23.09 45.26 19.20
CA LEU A 4 -22.33 45.07 17.97
C LEU A 4 -21.41 43.86 18.07
N ALA A 5 -20.84 43.59 19.24
CA ALA A 5 -20.00 42.42 19.49
C ALA A 5 -20.80 41.11 19.45
N GLN A 6 -22.07 41.11 19.88
CA GLN A 6 -23.00 39.98 19.72
C GLN A 6 -23.38 39.73 18.25
N ARG A 7 -23.62 40.80 17.48
CA ARG A 7 -23.85 40.70 16.03
C ARG A 7 -22.59 40.19 15.32
N GLU A 8 -21.41 40.67 15.69
CA GLU A 8 -20.12 40.20 15.18
C GLU A 8 -19.94 38.70 15.40
N ALA A 9 -20.30 38.21 16.60
CA ALA A 9 -20.28 36.78 16.92
C ALA A 9 -21.28 35.93 16.11
N SER A 10 -22.15 36.56 15.31
CA SER A 10 -23.03 35.91 14.33
C SER A 10 -22.45 35.92 12.90
N PHE A 11 -21.13 36.12 12.79
CA PHE A 11 -20.37 36.25 11.54
C PHE A 11 -20.74 37.51 10.72
N GLU A 12 -21.10 38.59 11.41
CA GLU A 12 -21.35 39.90 10.79
C GLU A 12 -20.17 40.85 11.09
N ARG A 13 -19.16 40.88 10.22
CA ARG A 13 -17.91 41.64 10.46
C ARG A 13 -18.05 43.15 10.48
N SER A 14 -18.99 43.70 9.72
CA SER A 14 -19.22 45.14 9.63
C SER A 14 -20.70 45.43 9.64
N PHE A 15 -21.11 46.59 10.16
CA PHE A 15 -22.51 46.97 10.39
C PHE A 15 -22.85 48.22 9.60
N ALA A 16 -23.99 48.27 8.90
CA ALA A 16 -24.37 49.49 8.21
C ALA A 16 -24.68 50.60 9.22
N LEU A 17 -24.25 51.83 8.94
CA LEU A 17 -24.55 52.98 9.78
C LEU A 17 -26.07 53.19 9.95
N THR A 18 -26.86 52.78 8.95
CA THR A 18 -28.33 52.84 8.94
C THR A 18 -28.99 51.84 9.88
N ASP A 19 -28.29 50.78 10.30
CA ASP A 19 -28.82 49.77 11.23
C ASP A 19 -28.76 50.26 12.68
N LEU A 20 -28.03 51.35 12.94
CA LEU A 20 -27.94 51.95 14.26
C LEU A 20 -29.15 52.85 14.53
N LYS A 21 -29.59 52.89 15.79
CA LYS A 21 -30.60 53.85 16.21
C LYS A 21 -30.05 55.28 16.07
N PRO A 22 -30.88 56.29 15.74
CA PRO A 22 -30.41 57.67 15.55
C PRO A 22 -29.57 58.23 16.71
N ALA A 23 -29.93 57.89 17.95
CA ALA A 23 -29.16 58.26 19.14
C ALA A 23 -27.76 57.61 19.16
N ASP A 24 -27.66 56.32 18.83
CA ASP A 24 -26.39 55.58 18.79
C ASP A 24 -25.46 56.11 17.68
N THR A 25 -26.01 56.50 16.52
CA THR A 25 -25.27 57.13 15.42
C THR A 25 -24.71 58.50 15.83
N THR A 26 -25.49 59.27 16.60
CA THR A 26 -25.06 60.58 17.12
C THR A 26 -23.95 60.42 18.16
N THR A 27 -24.05 59.43 19.05
CA THR A 27 -23.00 59.10 20.02
C THR A 27 -21.73 58.60 19.33
N PHE A 28 -21.85 57.82 18.25
CA PHE A 28 -20.69 57.31 17.51
C PHE A 28 -19.97 58.40 16.71
N THR A 29 -20.69 59.39 16.18
CA THR A 29 -20.08 60.55 15.48
C THR A 29 -19.35 61.49 16.45
N GLN A 30 -19.71 61.47 17.74
CA GLN A 30 -19.01 62.16 18.83
C GLN A 30 -18.07 61.23 19.63
N ARG A 31 -17.63 60.11 19.04
CA ARG A 31 -16.85 59.09 19.76
C ARG A 31 -15.50 59.61 20.27
N PRO A 32 -15.02 59.12 21.43
CA PRO A 32 -13.62 59.26 21.84
C PRO A 32 -12.67 58.57 20.85
N GLU A 33 -11.44 59.08 20.68
CA GLU A 33 -10.39 58.42 19.89
C GLU A 33 -10.04 57.02 20.43
N GLU A 34 -10.27 56.78 21.71
CA GLU A 34 -10.00 55.51 22.40
C GLU A 34 -11.07 54.42 22.12
N LEU A 35 -12.15 54.75 21.40
CA LEU A 35 -13.19 53.77 21.06
C LEU A 35 -12.67 52.85 19.93
N PRO A 36 -12.53 51.53 20.16
CA PRO A 36 -11.89 50.62 19.20
C PRO A 36 -12.85 50.16 18.08
N LEU A 37 -13.53 51.12 17.47
CA LEU A 37 -14.44 50.96 16.34
C LEU A 37 -14.06 51.91 15.22
N ARG A 38 -13.83 51.34 14.03
CA ARG A 38 -13.52 52.09 12.82
C ARG A 38 -14.77 52.28 11.97
N LEU A 39 -14.86 53.45 11.33
CA LEU A 39 -15.78 53.66 10.20
C LEU A 39 -15.00 53.40 8.91
N ASN A 40 -15.48 52.49 8.09
CA ASN A 40 -14.96 52.28 6.75
C ASN A 40 -15.59 53.31 5.81
N GLU A 41 -14.87 54.39 5.51
CA GLU A 41 -15.36 55.52 4.70
C GLU A 41 -15.80 55.11 3.28
N ARG A 42 -15.27 54.00 2.75
CA ARG A 42 -15.62 53.51 1.41
C ARG A 42 -16.96 52.78 1.37
N THR A 43 -17.37 52.16 2.48
CA THR A 43 -18.59 51.34 2.55
C THR A 43 -19.64 51.89 3.51
N ASN A 44 -19.32 52.96 4.26
CA ASN A 44 -20.15 53.51 5.34
C ASN A 44 -20.58 52.46 6.36
N ARG A 45 -19.69 51.49 6.65
CA ARG A 45 -19.92 50.44 7.65
C ARG A 45 -18.99 50.62 8.83
N ILE A 46 -19.48 50.26 10.01
CA ILE A 46 -18.72 50.25 11.26
C ILE A 46 -18.15 48.85 11.47
N GLU A 47 -16.88 48.75 11.86
CA GLU A 47 -16.22 47.49 12.22
C GLU A 47 -15.32 47.67 13.46
N PHE A 48 -15.00 46.58 14.15
CA PHE A 48 -14.01 46.61 15.23
C PHE A 48 -12.60 46.78 14.65
N GLU A 49 -11.78 47.60 15.28
CA GLU A 49 -10.40 47.84 14.82
C GLU A 49 -9.50 46.61 14.95
N HIS A 50 -9.75 45.79 15.98
CA HIS A 50 -9.01 44.57 16.24
C HIS A 50 -9.88 43.54 16.95
N ASP A 51 -9.57 42.25 16.77
CA ASP A 51 -10.31 41.14 17.37
C ASP A 51 -10.37 41.17 18.90
N LEU A 52 -9.29 41.64 19.52
CA LEU A 52 -9.20 41.83 20.96
C LEU A 52 -10.25 42.82 21.48
N ALA A 53 -10.60 43.84 20.69
CA ALA A 53 -11.64 44.79 21.06
C ALA A 53 -13.04 44.16 21.01
N ALA A 54 -13.30 43.32 20.01
CA ALA A 54 -14.53 42.54 19.91
C ALA A 54 -14.62 41.50 21.04
N ASP A 55 -13.53 40.79 21.32
CA ASP A 55 -13.40 39.85 22.46
C ASP A 55 -13.67 40.54 23.80
N TRP A 56 -13.07 41.70 24.03
CA TRP A 56 -13.29 42.48 25.24
C TRP A 56 -14.73 42.97 25.38
N ALA A 57 -15.35 43.46 24.29
CA ALA A 57 -16.74 43.90 24.30
C ALA A 57 -17.72 42.74 24.56
N ARG A 58 -17.44 41.54 24.04
CA ARG A 58 -18.16 40.30 24.37
C ARG A 58 -17.99 39.91 25.82
N PHE A 59 -16.77 40.01 26.35
CA PHE A 59 -16.51 39.78 27.78
C PHE A 59 -17.32 40.72 28.67
N GLN A 60 -17.44 42.02 28.33
CA GLN A 60 -18.30 42.94 29.10
C GLN A 60 -19.78 42.52 29.08
N PHE A 61 -20.28 41.95 27.97
CA PHE A 61 -21.62 41.37 27.93
C PHE A 61 -21.72 40.13 28.83
N LEU A 62 -20.75 39.22 28.75
CA LEU A 62 -20.71 38.01 29.59
C LEU A 62 -20.71 38.34 31.09
N LYS A 63 -20.05 39.43 31.50
CA LYS A 63 -20.10 39.95 32.88
C LYS A 63 -21.49 40.36 33.34
N GLN A 64 -22.45 40.64 32.45
CA GLN A 64 -23.83 40.94 32.85
C GLN A 64 -24.62 39.68 33.21
N ILE A 65 -24.24 38.55 32.61
CA ILE A 65 -24.93 37.27 32.71
C ILE A 65 -24.11 36.22 33.45
N TRP A 66 -23.07 36.62 34.19
CA TRP A 66 -22.10 35.70 34.78
C TRP A 66 -22.69 34.69 35.78
N ILE A 67 -23.81 35.04 36.41
CA ILE A 67 -24.56 34.17 37.34
C ILE A 67 -25.43 33.16 36.57
N ASP A 68 -25.86 33.48 35.35
CA ASP A 68 -26.69 32.59 34.53
C ASP A 68 -25.81 31.66 33.68
N THR A 69 -25.32 30.60 34.32
CA THR A 69 -24.49 29.57 33.67
C THR A 69 -25.16 28.97 32.45
N SER A 70 -26.48 28.77 32.47
CA SER A 70 -27.20 28.16 31.36
C SER A 70 -27.12 29.02 30.09
N GLN A 71 -27.17 30.34 30.25
CA GLN A 71 -27.19 31.30 29.15
C GLN A 71 -25.83 31.41 28.44
N TRP A 72 -24.72 31.51 29.18
CA TRP A 72 -23.40 31.67 28.54
C TRP A 72 -22.78 30.33 28.12
N VAL A 73 -23.11 29.21 28.76
CA VAL A 73 -22.65 27.86 28.35
C VAL A 73 -23.13 27.51 26.93
N ALA A 74 -24.33 27.96 26.54
CA ALA A 74 -24.85 27.78 25.18
C ALA A 74 -24.00 28.47 24.11
N LEU A 75 -23.16 29.45 24.47
CA LEU A 75 -22.29 30.18 23.55
C LEU A 75 -20.95 29.47 23.30
N ALA A 76 -20.59 28.46 24.12
CA ALA A 76 -19.28 27.79 24.06
C ALA A 76 -19.01 27.05 22.75
N GLY A 77 -20.05 26.61 22.04
CA GLY A 77 -19.92 25.94 20.74
C GLY A 77 -19.50 26.88 19.60
N ASN A 78 -19.64 28.20 19.77
CA ASN A 78 -19.28 29.17 18.74
C ASN A 78 -17.86 29.72 19.00
N PRO A 79 -16.90 29.50 18.09
CA PRO A 79 -15.49 29.85 18.30
C PRO A 79 -15.22 31.36 18.42
N LEU A 80 -16.18 32.20 17.99
CA LEU A 80 -16.09 33.65 18.18
C LEU A 80 -16.21 34.03 19.68
N TRP A 81 -16.92 33.25 20.50
CA TRP A 81 -17.06 33.52 21.93
C TRP A 81 -15.88 33.00 22.79
N THR A 82 -15.02 32.14 22.24
CA THR A 82 -13.97 31.41 22.96
C THR A 82 -13.09 32.31 23.85
N ASN A 83 -12.52 33.39 23.30
CA ASN A 83 -11.62 34.27 24.07
C ASN A 83 -12.36 35.06 25.14
N ALA A 84 -13.58 35.53 24.86
CA ALA A 84 -14.42 36.23 25.83
C ALA A 84 -14.83 35.32 26.98
N LEU A 85 -15.14 34.05 26.71
CA LEU A 85 -15.46 33.02 27.71
C LEU A 85 -14.23 32.65 28.55
N ARG A 86 -13.02 32.60 27.97
CA ARG A 86 -11.77 32.45 28.73
C ARG A 86 -11.57 33.60 29.72
N MET A 87 -11.81 34.84 29.29
CA MET A 87 -11.75 36.02 30.17
C MET A 87 -12.84 35.97 31.26
N LEU A 88 -14.04 35.48 30.94
CA LEU A 88 -15.09 35.22 31.93
C LEU A 88 -14.61 34.21 32.98
N GLY A 89 -14.01 33.09 32.58
CA GLY A 89 -13.43 32.13 33.50
C GLY A 89 -12.40 32.74 34.45
N GLN A 90 -11.49 33.60 33.95
CA GLN A 90 -10.52 34.31 34.78
C GLN A 90 -11.16 35.30 35.75
N PHE A 91 -12.26 35.94 35.35
CA PHE A 91 -13.06 36.79 36.22
C PHE A 91 -13.71 35.97 37.35
N LEU A 92 -14.31 34.82 37.01
CA LEU A 92 -14.98 33.92 37.95
C LEU A 92 -14.03 33.34 39.01
N LEU A 93 -12.77 33.08 38.66
CA LEU A 93 -11.73 32.62 39.60
C LEU A 93 -11.50 33.59 40.77
N ARG A 94 -11.86 34.87 40.61
CA ARG A 94 -11.67 35.92 41.62
C ARG A 94 -12.98 36.29 42.34
N GLN A 95 -14.11 35.71 41.96
CA GLN A 95 -15.39 35.96 42.62
C GLN A 95 -15.63 34.92 43.72
N PRO A 96 -15.98 35.36 44.95
CA PRO A 96 -16.32 34.44 46.03
C PRO A 96 -17.65 33.73 45.78
N ALA A 97 -17.76 32.48 46.22
CA ALA A 97 -19.01 31.71 46.29
C ALA A 97 -19.17 31.09 47.69
N GLU A 98 -20.33 30.50 47.99
CA GLU A 98 -20.60 29.86 49.30
C GLU A 98 -19.61 28.73 49.62
N ALA A 99 -19.18 27.97 48.60
CA ALA A 99 -18.13 26.97 48.68
C ALA A 99 -17.12 27.20 47.54
N GLY A 100 -15.97 27.80 47.86
CA GLY A 100 -14.91 28.10 46.89
C GLY A 100 -15.14 29.40 46.12
N THR A 101 -15.06 29.35 44.80
CA THR A 101 -15.20 30.50 43.91
C THR A 101 -16.38 30.33 42.96
N ALA A 102 -16.83 31.42 42.32
CA ALA A 102 -17.85 31.34 41.29
C ALA A 102 -17.42 30.46 40.10
N TRP A 103 -16.12 30.25 39.88
CA TRP A 103 -15.61 29.31 38.88
C TRP A 103 -15.99 27.87 39.20
N ASP A 104 -15.92 27.47 40.48
CA ASP A 104 -16.21 26.09 40.91
C ASP A 104 -17.69 25.77 40.69
N VAL A 105 -18.57 26.69 41.07
CA VAL A 105 -20.03 26.59 40.81
C VAL A 105 -20.32 26.53 39.31
N ALA A 106 -19.66 27.37 38.50
CA ALA A 106 -19.82 27.38 37.06
C ALA A 106 -19.34 26.07 36.40
N PHE A 107 -18.22 25.51 36.89
CA PHE A 107 -17.65 24.28 36.37
C PHE A 107 -18.53 23.07 36.71
N GLU A 108 -19.03 22.98 37.93
CA GLU A 108 -19.99 21.94 38.33
C GLU A 108 -21.29 22.02 37.51
N ALA A 109 -21.83 23.22 37.31
CA ALA A 109 -23.01 23.42 36.48
C ALA A 109 -22.77 23.04 35.00
N ALA A 110 -21.58 23.36 34.45
CA ALA A 110 -21.21 22.94 33.10
C ALA A 110 -21.14 21.41 32.98
N GLN A 111 -20.56 20.72 33.96
CA GLN A 111 -20.53 19.25 34.01
C GLN A 111 -21.92 18.64 34.14
N ALA A 112 -22.77 19.19 35.02
CA ALA A 112 -24.15 18.74 35.19
C ALA A 112 -24.96 18.88 33.89
N SER A 113 -24.69 19.94 33.11
CA SER A 113 -25.30 20.15 31.79
C SER A 113 -24.68 19.29 30.67
N LYS A 114 -23.67 18.45 30.97
CA LYS A 114 -22.87 17.68 30.02
C LYS A 114 -22.24 18.52 28.89
N ASN A 115 -21.98 19.80 29.13
CA ASN A 115 -21.35 20.68 28.15
C ASN A 115 -19.83 20.68 28.32
N GLU A 116 -19.18 19.69 27.70
CA GLU A 116 -17.72 19.49 27.76
C GLU A 116 -16.94 20.73 27.27
N LEU A 117 -17.42 21.46 26.26
CA LEU A 117 -16.75 22.65 25.72
C LEU A 117 -16.72 23.82 26.70
N ALA A 118 -17.82 24.06 27.42
CA ALA A 118 -17.85 25.10 28.42
C ALA A 118 -16.92 24.77 29.60
N GLY A 119 -16.93 23.51 30.06
CA GLY A 119 -15.98 23.03 31.06
C GLY A 119 -14.52 23.20 30.59
N ASP A 120 -14.25 22.84 29.35
CA ASP A 120 -12.96 23.01 28.69
C ASP A 120 -12.47 24.47 28.61
N LEU A 121 -13.36 25.43 28.29
CA LEU A 121 -13.02 26.86 28.29
C LEU A 121 -12.74 27.39 29.70
N LEU A 122 -13.44 26.86 30.71
CA LEU A 122 -13.13 27.15 32.12
C LEU A 122 -11.77 26.58 32.53
N LEU A 123 -11.40 25.39 32.03
CA LEU A 123 -10.07 24.80 32.23
C LEU A 123 -8.96 25.62 31.55
N ASP A 124 -9.20 26.16 30.35
CA ASP A 124 -8.25 27.09 29.70
C ASP A 124 -7.94 28.30 30.59
N ALA A 125 -8.96 28.84 31.27
CA ALA A 125 -8.81 30.02 32.12
C ALA A 125 -7.84 29.79 33.28
N LEU A 126 -7.75 28.56 33.81
CA LEU A 126 -6.78 28.19 34.85
C LEU A 126 -5.33 28.38 34.37
N CYS A 127 -5.06 28.04 33.11
CA CYS A 127 -3.71 28.10 32.54
C CYS A 127 -3.34 29.47 31.97
N LEU A 128 -4.32 30.27 31.55
CA LEU A 128 -4.10 31.59 30.94
C LEU A 128 -3.92 32.71 31.96
N ASP A 129 -4.29 32.48 33.22
CA ASP A 129 -4.22 33.50 34.27
C ASP A 129 -2.77 33.76 34.73
N PRO A 130 -2.39 35.02 35.03
CA PRO A 130 -1.09 35.32 35.64
C PRO A 130 -0.79 34.56 36.94
N ALA A 131 -1.83 34.18 37.70
CA ALA A 131 -1.73 33.38 38.92
C ALA A 131 -2.04 31.89 38.70
N ALA A 132 -1.82 31.36 37.49
CA ALA A 132 -2.13 29.97 37.12
C ALA A 132 -1.60 28.92 38.11
N GLU A 133 -0.37 29.08 38.61
CA GLU A 133 0.24 28.18 39.59
C GLU A 133 -0.62 28.03 40.85
N ARG A 134 -1.16 29.15 41.36
CA ARG A 134 -2.05 29.17 42.53
C ARG A 134 -3.37 28.47 42.21
N PHE A 135 -4.03 28.84 41.12
CA PHE A 135 -5.36 28.33 40.79
C PHE A 135 -5.38 26.84 40.43
N LEU A 136 -4.32 26.34 39.79
CA LEU A 136 -4.13 24.90 39.55
C LEU A 136 -3.90 24.15 40.86
N THR A 137 -3.09 24.71 41.77
CA THR A 137 -2.79 24.09 43.07
C THR A 137 -4.04 24.02 43.96
N GLU A 138 -4.86 25.07 44.00
CA GLU A 138 -6.12 25.10 44.76
C GLU A 138 -7.12 24.02 44.28
N ARG A 139 -7.01 23.55 43.03
CA ARG A 139 -7.97 22.62 42.39
C ARG A 139 -7.36 21.25 42.05
N VAL A 140 -6.23 20.91 42.65
CA VAL A 140 -5.51 19.68 42.35
C VAL A 140 -6.36 18.42 42.54
N ASP A 141 -7.21 18.37 43.57
CA ASP A 141 -8.06 17.20 43.85
C ASP A 141 -9.15 17.00 42.80
N LEU A 142 -9.69 18.10 42.26
CA LEU A 142 -10.64 18.08 41.15
C LEU A 142 -9.97 17.60 39.86
N LEU A 143 -8.72 18.03 39.62
CA LEU A 143 -7.97 17.66 38.42
C LEU A 143 -7.57 16.18 38.42
N LEU A 144 -7.06 15.68 39.56
CA LEU A 144 -6.60 14.30 39.71
C LEU A 144 -7.74 13.30 40.03
N GLY A 145 -8.91 13.79 40.43
CA GLY A 145 -10.11 12.97 40.62
C GLY A 145 -10.57 12.25 39.35
N ASN A 146 -11.46 11.25 39.51
CA ASN A 146 -12.05 10.47 38.39
C ASN A 146 -10.99 9.87 37.43
N GLY A 147 -9.84 9.43 37.97
CA GLY A 147 -8.74 8.86 37.18
C GLY A 147 -7.98 9.89 36.35
N GLY A 148 -7.94 11.16 36.76
CA GLY A 148 -7.18 12.21 36.08
C GLY A 148 -7.78 12.70 34.77
N LYS A 149 -9.07 12.45 34.50
CA LYS A 149 -9.73 12.89 33.25
C LYS A 149 -9.61 14.39 33.02
N HIS A 150 -9.88 15.20 34.04
CA HIS A 150 -9.77 16.67 33.95
C HIS A 150 -8.32 17.11 33.79
N PHE A 151 -7.39 16.48 34.50
CA PHE A 151 -5.96 16.72 34.33
C PHE A 151 -5.51 16.47 32.88
N THR A 152 -5.87 15.34 32.28
CA THR A 152 -5.58 15.03 30.88
C THR A 152 -6.19 16.07 29.93
N ARG A 153 -7.45 16.48 30.15
CA ARG A 153 -8.10 17.52 29.34
C ARG A 153 -7.38 18.87 29.45
N VAL A 154 -7.07 19.33 30.68
CA VAL A 154 -6.29 20.57 30.92
C VAL A 154 -4.98 20.55 30.16
N LEU A 155 -4.21 19.46 30.22
CA LEU A 155 -2.89 19.41 29.59
C LEU A 155 -2.94 19.44 28.06
N LEU A 156 -3.90 18.74 27.44
CA LEU A 156 -4.09 18.78 25.99
C LEU A 156 -4.48 20.19 25.52
N ARG A 157 -5.36 20.85 26.26
CA ARG A 157 -5.78 22.21 25.97
C ARG A 157 -4.68 23.23 26.23
N PHE A 158 -3.96 23.08 27.35
CA PHE A 158 -2.76 23.86 27.68
C PHE A 158 -1.74 23.80 26.56
N HIS A 159 -1.42 22.61 26.06
CA HIS A 159 -0.50 22.45 24.94
C HIS A 159 -0.93 23.30 23.73
N HIS A 160 -2.21 23.28 23.37
CA HIS A 160 -2.72 24.07 22.25
C HIS A 160 -2.63 25.59 22.52
N ILE A 161 -3.12 26.07 23.67
CA ILE A 161 -3.15 27.51 23.97
C ILE A 161 -1.77 28.07 24.32
N ALA A 162 -0.82 27.26 24.80
CA ALA A 162 0.53 27.68 25.15
C ALA A 162 1.52 27.54 23.99
N THR A 163 1.04 27.22 22.79
CA THR A 163 1.84 27.11 21.57
C THR A 163 1.16 27.81 20.39
N VAL A 164 1.93 28.19 19.37
CA VAL A 164 1.45 28.82 18.14
C VAL A 164 1.99 28.07 16.92
N PRO A 165 1.23 27.93 15.81
CA PRO A 165 1.72 27.26 14.60
C PRO A 165 3.03 27.85 14.06
N THR A 166 3.94 26.98 13.58
CA THR A 166 5.24 27.38 13.04
C THR A 166 5.25 27.36 11.50
N GLY A 167 5.20 28.54 10.87
CA GLY A 167 5.40 28.72 9.42
C GLY A 167 4.17 28.43 8.53
N GLU A 168 4.04 29.16 7.43
CA GLU A 168 3.13 28.83 6.32
C GLU A 168 3.87 27.93 5.33
N MET A 169 3.56 26.63 5.30
CA MET A 169 3.94 25.76 4.18
C MET A 169 2.77 25.70 3.19
N ALA A 170 3.04 25.96 1.91
CA ALA A 170 2.07 25.85 0.83
C ALA A 170 1.74 24.36 0.56
N LEU A 171 0.88 23.79 1.39
CA LEU A 171 0.35 22.43 1.31
C LEU A 171 -1.18 22.49 1.09
N SER A 172 -1.81 21.36 0.76
CA SER A 172 -3.27 21.29 0.66
C SER A 172 -3.92 21.74 1.98
N ALA A 173 -5.12 22.33 1.92
CA ALA A 173 -5.74 22.95 3.08
C ALA A 173 -5.88 22.03 4.29
N ALA A 174 -6.20 20.74 4.07
CA ALA A 174 -6.30 19.73 5.12
C ALA A 174 -4.93 19.43 5.75
N VAL A 175 -3.91 19.15 4.92
CA VAL A 175 -2.54 18.94 5.40
C VAL A 175 -2.02 20.16 6.15
N GLY A 176 -2.36 21.37 5.70
CA GLY A 176 -2.05 22.62 6.41
C GLY A 176 -2.59 22.65 7.84
N VAL A 177 -3.85 22.24 8.09
CA VAL A 177 -4.42 22.19 9.46
C VAL A 177 -3.70 21.16 10.33
N TYR A 178 -3.40 19.97 9.78
CA TYR A 178 -2.65 18.95 10.50
C TYR A 178 -1.24 19.43 10.86
N MET A 179 -0.56 20.09 9.92
CA MET A 179 0.76 20.67 10.16
C MET A 179 0.68 21.78 11.22
N GLU A 180 -0.31 22.67 11.19
CA GLU A 180 -0.52 23.71 12.21
C GLU A 180 -0.84 23.14 13.61
N ALA A 181 -1.46 21.96 13.67
CA ALA A 181 -1.75 21.29 14.93
C ALA A 181 -0.51 20.57 15.50
N GLN A 182 0.36 20.04 14.64
CA GLN A 182 1.54 19.26 15.03
C GLN A 182 2.80 20.13 15.21
N TYR A 183 3.08 21.03 14.26
CA TYR A 183 4.26 21.90 14.25
C TYR A 183 3.94 23.23 14.91
N ARG A 184 4.11 23.28 16.22
CA ARG A 184 3.85 24.46 17.03
C ARG A 184 5.11 24.88 17.80
N SER A 185 5.27 26.19 17.95
CA SER A 185 6.30 26.86 18.76
C SER A 185 5.72 27.24 20.11
N ILE A 186 6.51 27.13 21.18
CA ILE A 186 6.08 27.46 22.54
C ILE A 186 5.94 28.98 22.75
N VAL A 187 4.90 29.39 23.47
CA VAL A 187 4.73 30.76 23.98
C VAL A 187 5.36 30.82 25.37
N PHE A 188 6.66 31.12 25.43
CA PHE A 188 7.50 30.96 26.63
C PHE A 188 6.86 31.47 27.93
N GLY A 189 6.21 32.64 27.93
CA GLY A 189 5.60 33.24 29.12
C GLY A 189 4.47 32.43 29.78
N ARG A 190 3.87 31.46 29.08
CA ARG A 190 2.74 30.64 29.59
C ARG A 190 3.17 29.35 30.29
N TRP A 191 4.42 28.93 30.11
CA TRP A 191 4.88 27.60 30.56
C TRP A 191 5.31 27.52 32.03
N PRO A 192 6.09 28.49 32.58
CA PRO A 192 6.64 28.35 33.93
C PRO A 192 5.62 28.07 35.05
N PRO A 193 4.44 28.73 35.12
CA PRO A 193 3.46 28.45 36.16
C PRO A 193 2.92 27.01 36.13
N VAL A 194 2.68 26.47 34.94
CA VAL A 194 2.19 25.10 34.76
C VAL A 194 3.28 24.09 35.07
N LEU A 195 4.52 24.34 34.64
CA LEU A 195 5.66 23.48 34.94
C LEU A 195 5.93 23.40 36.44
N ARG A 196 5.90 24.53 37.16
CA ARG A 196 6.04 24.53 38.63
C ARG A 196 4.94 23.74 39.33
N PHE A 197 3.69 23.88 38.86
CA PHE A 197 2.58 23.07 39.35
C PHE A 197 2.84 21.58 39.15
N LEU A 198 3.26 21.15 37.96
CA LEU A 198 3.57 19.75 37.67
C LEU A 198 4.69 19.21 38.57
N ILE A 199 5.75 20.00 38.77
CA ILE A 199 6.87 19.64 39.66
C ILE A 199 6.40 19.51 41.10
N ALA A 200 5.56 20.44 41.58
CA ALA A 200 5.01 20.41 42.93
C ALA A 200 4.11 19.17 43.16
N GLN A 201 3.46 18.65 42.11
CA GLN A 201 2.59 17.47 42.19
C GLN A 201 3.30 16.15 41.83
N ARG A 202 4.63 16.14 41.64
CA ARG A 202 5.39 14.95 41.21
C ARG A 202 5.08 13.68 42.02
N GLU A 203 4.95 13.80 43.35
CA GLU A 203 4.71 12.66 44.23
C GLU A 203 3.31 12.07 44.00
N ARG A 204 2.30 12.93 43.82
CA ARG A 204 0.91 12.52 43.54
C ARG A 204 0.73 11.97 42.13
N LEU A 205 1.58 12.37 41.20
CA LEU A 205 1.60 11.88 39.82
C LEU A 205 2.40 10.58 39.67
N THR A 206 3.08 10.12 40.72
CA THR A 206 3.84 8.87 40.70
C THR A 206 2.93 7.68 40.36
N GLY A 207 3.27 6.94 39.31
CA GLY A 207 2.49 5.78 38.84
C GLY A 207 1.31 6.14 37.92
N LEU A 208 1.04 7.42 37.66
CA LEU A 208 0.05 7.84 36.67
C LEU A 208 0.67 7.81 35.26
N VAL A 209 0.15 6.96 34.38
CA VAL A 209 0.51 6.96 32.95
C VAL A 209 -0.44 7.88 32.19
N SER A 210 0.09 8.97 31.61
CA SER A 210 -0.71 9.96 30.87
C SER A 210 -0.02 10.43 29.59
N SER A 211 -0.59 10.08 28.44
CA SER A 211 -0.13 10.52 27.11
C SER A 211 -0.14 12.05 26.95
N ALA A 212 -1.12 12.73 27.54
CA ALA A 212 -1.20 14.19 27.51
C ALA A 212 -0.04 14.87 28.26
N LEU A 213 0.34 14.31 29.41
CA LEU A 213 1.50 14.79 30.17
C LEU A 213 2.80 14.52 29.41
N ALA A 214 2.94 13.33 28.82
CA ALA A 214 4.09 12.99 27.99
C ALA A 214 4.27 13.99 26.84
N LYS A 215 3.19 14.33 26.13
CA LYS A 215 3.20 15.33 25.04
C LYS A 215 3.65 16.72 25.50
N VAL A 216 3.16 17.20 26.65
CA VAL A 216 3.57 18.50 27.23
C VAL A 216 5.06 18.48 27.56
N ILE A 217 5.53 17.41 28.21
CA ILE A 217 6.95 17.24 28.56
C ILE A 217 7.83 17.21 27.31
N GLU A 218 7.50 16.37 26.33
CA GLU A 218 8.26 16.27 25.08
C GLU A 218 8.34 17.62 24.36
N THR A 219 7.23 18.35 24.30
CA THR A 219 7.19 19.65 23.64
C THR A 219 8.14 20.64 24.32
N TRP A 220 8.17 20.67 25.66
CA TRP A 220 9.13 21.50 26.38
C TRP A 220 10.58 21.08 26.10
N LEU A 221 10.87 19.77 26.17
CA LEU A 221 12.22 19.22 25.99
C LEU A 221 12.73 19.37 24.55
N SER A 222 11.86 19.28 23.55
CA SER A 222 12.23 19.37 22.14
C SER A 222 12.27 20.80 21.61
N LYS A 223 11.49 21.74 22.19
CA LYS A 223 11.39 23.13 21.71
C LYS A 223 12.21 24.14 22.53
N THR A 224 12.82 23.73 23.64
CA THR A 224 13.76 24.56 24.39
C THR A 224 15.20 24.08 24.20
N PRO A 225 16.20 24.98 24.13
CA PRO A 225 17.61 24.57 24.16
C PRO A 225 18.00 24.02 25.54
N ARG A 226 19.04 23.19 25.59
CA ARG A 226 19.62 22.68 26.85
C ARG A 226 20.23 23.80 27.70
N THR A 227 20.97 24.71 27.06
CA THR A 227 21.65 25.84 27.69
C THR A 227 21.15 27.16 27.13
N LEU A 228 20.99 28.15 28.01
CA LEU A 228 20.73 29.54 27.64
C LEU A 228 22.01 30.19 27.11
N SER A 229 21.89 31.32 26.41
CA SER A 229 23.04 32.04 25.80
C SER A 229 24.15 32.44 26.78
N ARG A 230 23.88 32.41 28.09
CA ARG A 230 24.85 32.71 29.17
C ARG A 230 25.50 31.46 29.79
N GLY A 231 25.27 30.26 29.22
CA GLY A 231 25.81 28.99 29.72
C GLY A 231 25.00 28.34 30.86
N ASN A 232 24.02 29.04 31.43
CA ASN A 232 23.12 28.47 32.44
C ASN A 232 22.20 27.40 31.82
N LEU A 233 21.89 26.36 32.59
CA LEU A 233 20.91 25.34 32.20
C LEU A 233 19.52 25.96 32.03
N MET A 234 18.78 25.49 31.04
CA MET A 234 17.39 25.87 30.85
C MET A 234 16.54 25.33 32.03
N PRO A 235 15.76 26.18 32.72
CA PRO A 235 14.96 25.77 33.87
C PRO A 235 13.96 24.65 33.55
N PHE A 236 13.66 23.82 34.56
CA PHE A 236 12.64 22.77 34.55
C PHE A 236 12.89 21.58 33.61
N ARG A 237 13.94 21.59 32.78
CA ARG A 237 14.20 20.48 31.85
C ARG A 237 14.54 19.18 32.58
N LEU A 238 15.39 19.24 33.61
CA LEU A 238 15.82 18.08 34.37
C LEU A 238 14.62 17.39 35.04
N GLU A 239 13.81 18.16 35.76
CA GLU A 239 12.64 17.67 36.48
C GLU A 239 11.60 17.06 35.52
N MET A 240 11.41 17.66 34.33
CA MET A 240 10.52 17.11 33.31
C MET A 240 11.07 15.81 32.72
N ALA A 241 12.38 15.71 32.48
CA ALA A 241 13.01 14.47 32.00
C ALA A 241 12.88 13.34 33.02
N GLU A 242 13.05 13.62 34.32
CA GLU A 242 12.84 12.66 35.42
C GLU A 242 11.39 12.15 35.45
N MET A 243 10.41 13.05 35.34
CA MET A 243 8.99 12.69 35.31
C MET A 243 8.64 11.81 34.09
N ALA A 244 9.13 12.15 32.90
CA ALA A 244 8.90 11.35 31.70
C ALA A 244 9.51 9.96 31.81
N LEU A 245 10.72 9.85 32.35
CA LEU A 245 11.37 8.55 32.57
C LEU A 245 10.61 7.72 33.62
N ALA A 246 10.14 8.32 34.71
CA ALA A 246 9.35 7.63 35.74
C ALA A 246 8.03 7.06 35.17
N MET A 247 7.35 7.83 34.31
CA MET A 247 6.19 7.34 33.57
C MET A 247 6.54 6.17 32.65
N ALA A 248 7.60 6.30 31.86
CA ALA A 248 8.03 5.25 30.94
C ALA A 248 8.45 3.95 31.65
N ARG A 249 9.05 4.06 32.84
CA ARG A 249 9.33 2.91 33.72
C ARG A 249 8.07 2.24 34.23
N THR A 250 7.02 3.01 34.49
CA THR A 250 5.70 2.46 34.87
C THR A 250 5.06 1.71 33.70
N VAL A 251 5.15 2.24 32.47
CA VAL A 251 4.71 1.55 31.24
C VAL A 251 5.48 0.25 31.03
N GLN A 252 6.81 0.25 31.27
CA GLN A 252 7.64 -0.96 31.18
C GLN A 252 7.18 -2.03 32.18
N VAL A 253 6.80 -1.65 33.41
CA VAL A 253 6.21 -2.57 34.39
C VAL A 253 4.82 -3.07 33.95
N GLU A 254 3.97 -2.19 33.43
CA GLU A 254 2.62 -2.53 32.95
C GLU A 254 2.66 -3.55 31.81
N LYS A 255 3.46 -3.29 30.77
CA LYS A 255 3.63 -4.23 29.67
C LYS A 255 4.33 -5.52 30.11
N GLY A 256 5.28 -5.44 31.05
CA GLY A 256 6.02 -6.58 31.58
C GLY A 256 5.16 -7.65 32.28
N HIS A 257 3.97 -7.31 32.78
CA HIS A 257 3.02 -8.28 33.34
C HIS A 257 1.81 -8.55 32.43
N GLY A 258 1.80 -8.04 31.19
CA GLY A 258 0.83 -8.40 30.16
C GLY A 258 -0.30 -7.40 29.94
N VAL A 259 -0.18 -6.15 30.41
CA VAL A 259 -1.12 -5.08 30.05
C VAL A 259 -0.95 -4.75 28.56
N MET A 260 -2.05 -4.86 27.80
CA MET A 260 -2.11 -4.44 26.40
C MET A 260 -2.81 -3.10 26.29
N TYR A 261 -2.13 -2.10 25.77
CA TYR A 261 -2.76 -0.83 25.41
C TYR A 261 -3.49 -1.02 24.08
N MET A 262 -4.79 -0.70 24.05
CA MET A 262 -5.61 -0.85 22.84
C MET A 262 -5.33 0.22 21.77
N THR A 263 -4.71 1.33 22.16
CA THR A 263 -4.38 2.48 21.31
C THR A 263 -2.87 2.69 21.33
N ARG A 264 -2.28 3.03 20.18
CA ARG A 264 -0.84 3.35 20.11
C ARG A 264 -0.59 4.67 20.83
N GLU A 265 0.32 4.66 21.80
CA GLU A 265 0.69 5.87 22.57
C GLU A 265 2.19 6.16 22.43
N PRO A 266 2.67 6.61 21.24
CA PRO A 266 4.10 6.83 21.00
C PRO A 266 4.68 7.91 21.92
N TRP A 267 3.85 8.86 22.36
CA TRP A 267 4.23 9.95 23.27
C TRP A 267 4.84 9.47 24.58
N LEU A 268 4.42 8.30 25.09
CA LEU A 268 4.98 7.71 26.31
C LEU A 268 6.44 7.28 26.15
N TYR A 269 6.92 7.11 24.91
CA TYR A 269 8.29 6.74 24.57
C TYR A 269 9.09 7.90 23.99
N THR A 270 8.48 8.79 23.20
CA THR A 270 9.19 9.97 22.64
C THR A 270 9.52 11.01 23.72
N ALA A 271 8.66 11.19 24.73
CA ALA A 271 8.91 12.11 25.83
C ALA A 271 10.18 11.82 26.64
N PRO A 272 10.43 10.60 27.15
CA PRO A 272 11.70 10.28 27.82
C PRO A 272 12.89 10.34 26.86
N LEU A 273 12.75 9.94 25.59
CA LEU A 273 13.82 10.08 24.58
C LEU A 273 14.21 11.54 24.35
N ALA A 274 13.26 12.48 24.37
CA ALA A 274 13.54 13.91 24.29
C ALA A 274 14.38 14.44 25.47
N GLY A 275 14.35 13.74 26.61
CA GLY A 275 15.17 14.03 27.79
C GLY A 275 16.59 13.45 27.73
N ALA A 276 17.00 12.80 26.64
CA ALA A 276 18.32 12.15 26.54
C ALA A 276 19.51 13.10 26.75
N ALA A 277 19.37 14.40 26.45
CA ALA A 277 20.42 15.39 26.71
C ALA A 277 20.52 15.81 28.19
N ASP A 278 19.44 15.64 28.94
CA ASP A 278 19.32 16.03 30.35
C ASP A 278 19.65 14.85 31.28
N LEU A 279 19.20 13.63 30.93
CA LEU A 279 19.45 12.36 31.64
C LEU A 279 20.09 11.29 30.70
N PRO A 280 21.33 11.52 30.22
CA PRO A 280 21.92 10.68 29.18
C PRO A 280 22.14 9.23 29.63
N VAL A 281 22.52 8.99 30.89
CA VAL A 281 22.81 7.64 31.37
C VAL A 281 21.52 6.85 31.59
N GLU A 282 20.54 7.46 32.23
CA GLU A 282 19.29 6.82 32.64
C GLU A 282 18.38 6.53 31.45
N VAL A 283 18.23 7.51 30.54
CA VAL A 283 17.45 7.35 29.30
C VAL A 283 18.15 6.39 28.34
N GLY A 284 19.48 6.46 28.23
CA GLY A 284 20.26 5.52 27.42
C GLY A 284 20.12 4.07 27.92
N ASN A 285 20.25 3.84 29.22
CA ASN A 285 20.04 2.52 29.82
C ASN A 285 18.62 2.01 29.59
N TRP A 286 17.60 2.86 29.80
CA TRP A 286 16.21 2.51 29.55
C TRP A 286 15.94 2.15 28.08
N ALA A 287 16.50 2.89 27.12
CA ALA A 287 16.36 2.60 25.69
C ALA A 287 17.02 1.26 25.32
N LEU A 288 18.21 0.96 25.86
CA LEU A 288 18.87 -0.34 25.66
C LEU A 288 18.08 -1.51 26.25
N GLU A 289 17.41 -1.31 27.39
CA GLU A 289 16.53 -2.33 27.98
C GLU A 289 15.33 -2.64 27.08
N LEU A 290 14.65 -1.61 26.54
CA LEU A 290 13.52 -1.79 25.63
C LEU A 290 13.93 -2.34 24.25
N ALA A 291 15.17 -2.09 23.84
CA ALA A 291 15.75 -2.67 22.62
C ALA A 291 16.29 -4.09 22.82
N GLY A 292 16.19 -4.68 24.02
CA GLY A 292 16.72 -6.02 24.30
C GLY A 292 18.24 -6.11 24.21
N ARG A 293 18.95 -5.00 24.42
CA ARG A 293 20.42 -4.90 24.40
C ARG A 293 21.03 -4.85 25.80
N ARG A 294 20.19 -4.67 26.82
CA ARG A 294 20.55 -4.67 28.23
C ARG A 294 19.48 -5.42 29.03
N GLU A 295 19.90 -6.11 30.10
CA GLU A 295 18.94 -6.68 31.04
C GLU A 295 18.09 -5.60 31.72
N VAL A 296 16.79 -5.88 31.85
CA VAL A 296 15.84 -5.01 32.56
C VAL A 296 16.32 -4.70 33.97
N ASP A 297 16.18 -3.44 34.37
CA ASP A 297 16.57 -2.94 35.67
C ASP A 297 15.98 -3.78 36.83
N ALA A 298 16.76 -3.97 37.89
CA ALA A 298 16.39 -4.82 39.03
C ALA A 298 15.13 -4.31 39.77
N ASP A 299 14.92 -2.99 39.81
CA ASP A 299 13.72 -2.39 40.40
C ASP A 299 12.47 -2.70 39.57
N VAL A 300 12.58 -2.57 38.24
CA VAL A 300 11.50 -2.90 37.30
C VAL A 300 11.15 -4.39 37.38
N LYS A 301 12.16 -5.28 37.38
CA LYS A 301 11.96 -6.73 37.57
C LYS A 301 11.24 -7.04 38.88
N ARG A 302 11.63 -6.38 39.98
CA ARG A 302 10.99 -6.54 41.31
C ARG A 302 9.52 -6.12 41.26
N ARG A 303 9.23 -4.94 40.72
CA ARG A 303 7.86 -4.41 40.58
C ARG A 303 6.97 -5.31 39.71
N ILE A 304 7.49 -5.84 38.60
CA ILE A 304 6.75 -6.81 37.76
C ILE A 304 6.41 -8.06 38.56
N ALA A 305 7.36 -8.63 39.30
CA ALA A 305 7.13 -9.83 40.11
C ALA A 305 6.11 -9.61 41.24
N GLU A 306 6.14 -8.44 41.88
CA GLU A 306 5.16 -8.05 42.91
C GLU A 306 3.73 -7.96 42.34
N VAL A 307 3.57 -7.35 41.16
CA VAL A 307 2.28 -7.25 40.47
C VAL A 307 1.78 -8.64 40.06
N GLN A 308 2.61 -9.45 39.42
CA GLN A 308 2.24 -10.82 39.03
C GLN A 308 1.85 -11.69 40.24
N LEU A 309 2.53 -11.53 41.37
CA LEU A 309 2.19 -12.23 42.61
C LEU A 309 0.81 -11.80 43.13
N GLN A 310 0.52 -10.49 43.09
CA GLN A 310 -0.78 -9.96 43.52
C GLN A 310 -1.91 -10.39 42.58
N GLU A 311 -1.66 -10.40 41.28
CA GLU A 311 -2.60 -10.92 40.28
C GLU A 311 -2.85 -12.41 40.46
N ALA A 312 -1.82 -13.22 40.71
CA ALA A 312 -1.96 -14.64 41.00
C ALA A 312 -2.82 -14.89 42.26
N LYS A 313 -2.65 -14.08 43.31
CA LYS A 313 -3.53 -14.10 44.51
C LYS A 313 -4.97 -13.74 44.15
N SER A 314 -5.17 -12.64 43.42
CA SER A 314 -6.51 -12.22 42.98
C SER A 314 -7.18 -13.26 42.06
N HIS A 315 -6.41 -13.91 41.20
CA HIS A 315 -6.84 -14.95 40.28
C HIS A 315 -7.26 -16.20 41.04
N THR A 316 -6.47 -16.63 42.03
CA THR A 316 -6.83 -17.76 42.90
C THR A 316 -8.04 -17.46 43.78
N GLU A 317 -8.20 -16.24 44.27
CA GLU A 317 -9.41 -15.80 44.98
C GLU A 317 -10.63 -15.75 44.07
N ARG A 318 -10.51 -15.20 42.85
CA ARG A 318 -11.59 -15.18 41.84
C ARG A 318 -11.99 -16.57 41.39
N LEU A 319 -11.04 -17.48 41.20
CA LEU A 319 -11.37 -18.89 40.91
C LEU A 319 -12.16 -19.55 42.05
N LYS A 320 -11.95 -19.14 43.31
CA LYS A 320 -12.72 -19.64 44.46
C LYS A 320 -14.10 -19.00 44.58
N THR A 321 -14.21 -17.69 44.32
CA THR A 321 -15.41 -16.88 44.62
C THR A 321 -16.36 -16.67 43.43
N ASP A 322 -15.88 -16.67 42.19
CA ASP A 322 -16.67 -16.40 40.97
C ASP A 322 -16.86 -17.67 40.12
N ALA A 323 -18.07 -18.22 40.15
CA ALA A 323 -18.44 -19.42 39.40
C ALA A 323 -18.43 -19.21 37.87
N ARG A 324 -18.76 -18.01 37.37
CA ARG A 324 -18.76 -17.71 35.92
C ARG A 324 -17.34 -17.60 35.38
N TYR A 325 -16.42 -17.07 36.18
CA TYR A 325 -15.01 -17.00 35.85
C TYR A 325 -14.37 -18.40 35.79
N ARG A 326 -14.68 -19.27 36.77
CA ARG A 326 -14.21 -20.67 36.81
C ARG A 326 -14.63 -21.47 35.57
N ALA A 327 -15.91 -21.38 35.19
CA ALA A 327 -16.45 -22.08 34.01
C ALA A 327 -15.75 -21.66 32.71
N ARG A 328 -15.57 -20.34 32.47
CA ARG A 328 -14.85 -19.81 31.30
C ARG A 328 -13.38 -20.26 31.25
N HIS A 329 -12.74 -20.39 32.41
CA HIS A 329 -11.35 -20.85 32.49
C HIS A 329 -11.22 -22.35 32.20
N GLU A 330 -12.17 -23.18 32.66
CA GLU A 330 -12.24 -24.61 32.33
C GLU A 330 -12.53 -24.85 30.84
N GLU A 331 -13.42 -24.06 30.24
CA GLU A 331 -13.72 -24.10 28.80
C GLU A 331 -12.48 -23.76 27.95
N ARG A 332 -11.71 -22.74 28.33
CA ARG A 332 -10.42 -22.42 27.69
C ARG A 332 -9.35 -23.52 27.86
N LYS A 333 -9.37 -24.27 28.97
CA LYS A 333 -8.50 -25.43 29.17
C LYS A 333 -8.89 -26.63 28.28
N GLN A 334 -10.17 -26.76 27.93
CA GLN A 334 -10.70 -27.83 27.09
C GLN A 334 -10.55 -27.56 25.58
N MET A 335 -10.27 -26.31 25.17
CA MET A 335 -9.95 -26.00 23.77
C MET A 335 -8.67 -26.73 23.34
N PRO A 336 -8.69 -27.49 22.23
CA PRO A 336 -7.48 -28.07 21.67
C PRO A 336 -6.51 -26.94 21.35
N ARG A 337 -5.33 -26.94 21.98
CA ARG A 337 -4.24 -26.04 21.58
C ARG A 337 -3.87 -26.44 20.16
N SER A 338 -4.15 -25.55 19.20
CA SER A 338 -3.66 -25.70 17.83
C SER A 338 -2.16 -25.93 17.91
N LEU A 339 -1.70 -27.11 17.49
CA LEU A 339 -0.29 -27.41 17.29
C LEU A 339 0.22 -26.43 16.24
N GLY A 340 0.84 -25.34 16.72
CA GLY A 340 1.48 -24.35 15.86
C GLY A 340 2.54 -25.03 14.97
N SER A 341 2.71 -24.49 13.77
CA SER A 341 3.73 -24.90 12.81
C SER A 341 5.08 -25.15 13.49
N PHE A 342 5.76 -26.23 13.11
CA PHE A 342 7.09 -26.60 13.59
C PHE A 342 8.13 -25.54 13.22
N ARG A 343 8.22 -24.47 14.01
CA ARG A 343 9.25 -23.44 13.91
C ARG A 343 10.29 -23.66 14.99
N LYS A 344 11.56 -23.69 14.61
CA LYS A 344 12.67 -23.77 15.57
C LYS A 344 13.15 -22.36 15.87
N ARG A 345 13.05 -21.94 17.14
CA ARG A 345 13.63 -20.67 17.62
C ARG A 345 15.17 -20.75 17.55
N LEU A 346 15.78 -19.75 16.93
CA LEU A 346 17.23 -19.58 16.83
C LEU A 346 17.74 -18.67 17.97
N PRO A 347 19.05 -18.62 18.22
CA PRO A 347 19.62 -17.58 19.08
C PRO A 347 19.38 -16.18 18.47
N PRO A 348 19.34 -15.11 19.29
CA PRO A 348 19.23 -13.74 18.80
C PRO A 348 20.44 -13.36 17.95
N TRP A 349 20.24 -12.44 17.00
CA TRP A 349 21.32 -11.94 16.15
C TRP A 349 22.30 -11.05 16.94
N PRO A 350 23.61 -11.06 16.61
CA PRO A 350 24.62 -10.28 17.37
C PRO A 350 24.34 -8.78 17.47
N LEU A 351 23.81 -8.18 16.40
CA LEU A 351 23.42 -6.76 16.33
C LEU A 351 21.93 -6.52 16.62
N GLY A 352 21.15 -7.60 16.76
CA GLY A 352 19.70 -7.55 16.99
C GLY A 352 19.33 -7.49 18.47
N ALA A 353 18.03 -7.46 18.73
CA ALA A 353 17.49 -7.56 20.09
C ALA A 353 17.63 -9.00 20.63
N SER A 354 17.88 -9.13 21.95
CA SER A 354 17.94 -10.44 22.62
C SER A 354 16.55 -11.04 22.85
N ASP A 355 15.56 -10.16 23.02
CA ASP A 355 14.17 -10.45 23.33
C ASP A 355 13.25 -9.67 22.40
N ARG A 356 11.97 -10.04 22.41
CA ARG A 356 10.95 -9.36 21.61
C ARG A 356 10.86 -7.89 21.98
N VAL A 357 10.96 -7.03 20.98
CA VAL A 357 10.87 -5.58 21.08
C VAL A 357 9.41 -5.14 21.14
N ASP A 358 9.15 -4.13 21.95
CA ASP A 358 7.83 -3.50 21.99
C ASP A 358 7.53 -2.72 20.70
N MET A 359 6.41 -3.03 20.06
CA MET A 359 6.04 -2.42 18.78
C MET A 359 5.74 -0.91 18.88
N ASP A 360 5.24 -0.42 20.01
CA ASP A 360 4.99 1.02 20.20
C ASP A 360 6.31 1.76 20.38
N PHE A 361 7.27 1.17 21.10
CA PHE A 361 8.63 1.70 21.21
C PHE A 361 9.33 1.74 19.85
N ARG A 362 9.27 0.66 19.07
CA ARG A 362 9.82 0.61 17.70
C ARG A 362 9.20 1.69 16.81
N THR A 363 7.89 1.85 16.86
CA THR A 363 7.15 2.89 16.11
C THR A 363 7.56 4.30 16.54
N ALA A 364 7.65 4.56 17.85
CA ALA A 364 8.07 5.85 18.39
C ALA A 364 9.50 6.24 17.96
N CYS A 365 10.41 5.26 17.91
CA CYS A 365 11.79 5.47 17.50
C CYS A 365 11.91 5.71 15.98
N ILE A 366 11.33 4.84 15.14
CA ILE A 366 11.53 4.85 13.68
C ILE A 366 10.56 5.80 12.97
N LYS A 367 9.26 5.68 13.22
CA LYS A 367 8.21 6.44 12.49
C LYS A 367 8.08 7.86 13.02
N GLU A 368 8.00 8.02 14.33
CA GLU A 368 7.83 9.34 14.98
C GLU A 368 9.16 10.09 15.17
N ASN A 369 10.28 9.52 14.69
CA ASN A 369 11.62 10.11 14.79
C ASN A 369 12.11 10.38 16.23
N GLY A 370 11.53 9.74 17.25
CA GLY A 370 11.90 9.97 18.66
C GLY A 370 13.37 9.68 18.97
N ILE A 371 13.99 8.75 18.22
CA ILE A 371 15.40 8.37 18.40
C ILE A 371 16.38 9.51 18.08
N GLN A 372 15.97 10.56 17.35
CA GLN A 372 16.86 11.68 16.99
C GLN A 372 17.43 12.40 18.22
N SER A 373 16.67 12.49 19.31
CA SER A 373 17.15 13.11 20.55
C SER A 373 18.30 12.31 21.16
N LEU A 374 18.23 10.98 21.07
CA LEU A 374 19.30 10.08 21.48
C LEU A 374 20.49 10.17 20.53
N MET A 375 20.26 10.25 19.22
CA MET A 375 21.33 10.45 18.21
C MET A 375 22.13 11.74 18.46
N ARG A 376 21.49 12.81 18.96
CA ARG A 376 22.17 14.07 19.33
C ARG A 376 22.97 13.96 20.63
N ALA A 377 22.44 13.24 21.62
CA ALA A 377 23.01 13.18 22.96
C ALA A 377 24.08 12.08 23.12
N GLN A 378 23.84 10.90 22.56
CA GLN A 378 24.66 9.69 22.65
C GLN A 378 24.59 8.89 21.32
N PRO A 379 25.32 9.32 20.28
CA PRO A 379 25.26 8.70 18.96
C PRO A 379 25.53 7.19 18.96
N GLU A 380 26.51 6.72 19.73
CA GLU A 380 26.93 5.30 19.75
C GLU A 380 25.85 4.40 20.34
N LEU A 381 25.17 4.87 21.38
CA LEU A 381 24.05 4.14 22.00
C LEU A 381 22.83 4.18 21.09
N ALA A 382 22.55 5.32 20.45
CA ALA A 382 21.47 5.43 19.47
C ALA A 382 21.65 4.47 18.29
N ALA A 383 22.89 4.30 17.83
CA ALA A 383 23.27 3.34 16.81
C ALA A 383 22.96 1.89 17.21
N GLU A 384 23.33 1.49 18.43
CA GLU A 384 23.05 0.14 18.94
C GLU A 384 21.53 -0.10 19.05
N VAL A 385 20.78 0.85 19.60
CA VAL A 385 19.31 0.77 19.68
C VAL A 385 18.70 0.69 18.28
N LEU A 386 19.13 1.53 17.34
CA LEU A 386 18.58 1.56 15.99
C LEU A 386 18.74 0.21 15.26
N LEU A 387 19.92 -0.41 15.35
CA LEU A 387 20.18 -1.71 14.74
C LEU A 387 19.30 -2.81 15.36
N ALA A 388 19.15 -2.81 16.70
CA ALA A 388 18.30 -3.76 17.41
C ALA A 388 16.82 -3.63 17.03
N LEU A 389 16.36 -2.43 16.65
CA LEU A 389 14.98 -2.18 16.21
C LEU A 389 14.73 -2.61 14.75
N ILE A 390 15.76 -2.58 13.89
CA ILE A 390 15.67 -2.90 12.46
C ILE A 390 15.85 -4.40 12.19
N ILE A 391 16.76 -5.04 12.93
CA ILE A 391 17.07 -6.47 12.81
C ILE A 391 15.96 -7.28 13.50
N ASP A 392 15.61 -8.41 12.89
CA ASP A 392 14.56 -9.32 13.38
C ASP A 392 14.82 -9.76 14.83
N ASP A 393 13.81 -9.59 15.70
CA ASP A 393 13.83 -9.94 17.11
C ASP A 393 13.25 -11.36 17.37
N GLN A 394 12.65 -11.98 16.34
CA GLN A 394 12.05 -13.32 16.41
C GLN A 394 12.69 -14.28 15.41
N THR A 395 13.95 -14.65 15.70
CA THR A 395 14.71 -15.54 14.83
C THR A 395 14.10 -16.96 14.80
N GLU A 396 13.42 -17.30 13.70
CA GLU A 396 12.75 -18.59 13.52
C GLU A 396 13.21 -19.29 12.23
N GLN A 397 13.52 -20.59 12.34
CA GLN A 397 13.78 -21.46 11.19
C GLN A 397 12.51 -22.25 10.83
N GLU A 398 11.94 -21.97 9.66
CA GLU A 398 10.85 -22.75 9.07
C GLU A 398 11.41 -23.91 8.23
N TYR A 399 10.89 -25.13 8.41
CA TYR A 399 11.17 -26.25 7.52
C TYR A 399 10.17 -26.28 6.35
N GLY A 400 10.67 -26.26 5.11
CA GLY A 400 9.93 -26.77 3.96
C GLY A 400 9.12 -25.78 3.09
N SER A 401 9.40 -24.47 3.12
CA SER A 401 8.95 -23.60 2.02
C SER A 401 10.12 -23.29 1.09
N ALA A 402 9.97 -23.63 -0.19
CA ALA A 402 10.76 -22.98 -1.24
C ALA A 402 10.31 -21.51 -1.26
N ARG A 403 10.99 -20.65 -0.49
CA ARG A 403 10.66 -19.23 -0.40
C ARG A 403 10.99 -18.56 -1.74
N LEU A 404 10.00 -17.86 -2.29
CA LEU A 404 10.16 -17.01 -3.48
C LEU A 404 10.90 -15.70 -3.15
N ASP A 405 11.02 -15.34 -1.86
CA ASP A 405 11.66 -14.10 -1.37
C ASP A 405 12.83 -14.40 -0.42
N LEU A 406 13.96 -13.69 -0.59
CA LEU A 406 15.15 -13.79 0.28
C LEU A 406 14.92 -13.13 1.64
N ASP A 407 15.32 -13.84 2.71
CA ASP A 407 15.16 -13.40 4.10
C ASP A 407 16.50 -12.94 4.69
N LEU A 408 16.71 -11.62 4.73
CA LEU A 408 17.96 -11.02 5.22
C LEU A 408 18.00 -10.86 6.75
N GLY A 409 17.03 -11.41 7.49
CA GLY A 409 16.97 -11.29 8.95
C GLY A 409 16.58 -9.89 9.43
N LEU A 410 15.77 -9.19 8.64
CA LEU A 410 15.23 -7.87 8.96
C LEU A 410 13.76 -7.97 9.37
N GLU A 411 13.35 -7.09 10.29
CA GLU A 411 11.96 -6.97 10.69
C GLU A 411 11.08 -6.51 9.53
N TYR A 412 9.88 -7.07 9.44
CA TYR A 412 8.87 -6.63 8.49
C TYR A 412 8.34 -5.23 8.84
N ALA A 413 8.70 -4.23 8.02
CA ALA A 413 8.26 -2.85 8.19
C ALA A 413 7.43 -2.38 6.99
N GLN A 414 6.10 -2.49 7.08
CA GLN A 414 5.18 -2.05 6.03
C GLN A 414 5.40 -0.58 5.62
N ASP A 415 5.77 0.29 6.57
CA ASP A 415 6.00 1.71 6.34
C ASP A 415 7.25 2.00 5.47
N ALA A 416 8.22 1.08 5.43
CA ALA A 416 9.45 1.21 4.65
C ALA A 416 9.24 0.95 3.13
N TYR A 417 8.05 0.52 2.73
CA TYR A 417 7.67 0.32 1.33
C TYR A 417 6.76 1.44 0.81
N PRO A 418 6.94 1.94 -0.43
CA PRO A 418 8.11 1.74 -1.28
C PRO A 418 9.35 2.45 -0.73
N THR A 419 10.52 2.10 -1.26
CA THR A 419 11.84 2.62 -0.87
C THR A 419 11.91 4.13 -1.07
N ALA A 420 12.29 4.87 -0.01
CA ALA A 420 12.57 6.31 -0.08
C ALA A 420 13.48 6.76 1.07
N PHE A 421 14.45 7.63 0.76
CA PHE A 421 15.45 8.07 1.73
C PHE A 421 14.87 8.69 3.01
N TRP A 422 13.79 9.48 2.91
CA TRP A 422 13.20 10.18 4.05
C TRP A 422 12.42 9.25 5.00
N LYS A 423 12.15 8.01 4.58
CA LYS A 423 11.57 6.98 5.44
C LYS A 423 12.63 6.30 6.31
N SER A 424 13.91 6.48 6.00
CA SER A 424 14.98 5.90 6.79
C SER A 424 15.36 6.79 7.97
N PRO A 425 15.43 6.25 9.20
CA PRO A 425 15.98 6.99 10.34
C PRO A 425 17.49 7.28 10.19
N PHE A 426 18.18 6.63 9.25
CA PHE A 426 19.58 6.95 8.94
C PHE A 426 19.74 8.33 8.29
N PHE A 427 18.74 8.82 7.55
CA PHE A 427 18.84 10.12 6.88
C PHE A 427 19.05 11.29 7.88
N PRO A 428 18.19 11.47 8.92
CA PRO A 428 18.47 12.44 9.97
C PRO A 428 19.72 12.07 10.79
N PHE A 429 20.03 10.78 10.97
CA PHE A 429 21.23 10.39 11.72
C PHE A 429 22.52 10.89 11.06
N PHE A 430 22.63 10.82 9.73
CA PHE A 430 23.75 11.38 8.98
C PHE A 430 23.89 12.91 9.10
N GLN A 431 22.78 13.62 9.33
CA GLN A 431 22.80 15.06 9.57
C GLN A 431 23.26 15.42 10.99
N LEU A 432 23.04 14.52 11.96
CA LEU A 432 23.33 14.76 13.38
C LEU A 432 24.71 14.24 13.81
N ALA A 433 25.08 13.02 13.40
CA ALA A 433 26.31 12.35 13.78
C ALA A 433 26.81 11.45 12.63
N PRO A 434 27.46 12.02 11.60
CA PRO A 434 27.77 11.31 10.35
C PRO A 434 28.72 10.12 10.54
N GLU A 435 29.73 10.25 11.40
CA GLU A 435 30.71 9.18 11.63
C GLU A 435 30.08 7.93 12.25
N THR A 436 29.24 8.11 13.27
CA THR A 436 28.55 7.02 13.95
C THR A 436 27.47 6.41 13.05
N ALA A 437 26.68 7.26 12.37
CA ALA A 437 25.67 6.80 11.40
C ALA A 437 26.27 5.93 10.29
N LEU A 438 27.43 6.33 9.75
CA LEU A 438 28.13 5.58 8.72
C LEU A 438 28.65 4.23 9.24
N THR A 439 29.21 4.21 10.45
CA THR A 439 29.66 2.98 11.13
C THR A 439 28.52 1.97 11.24
N SER A 440 27.36 2.41 11.72
CA SER A 440 26.19 1.57 11.94
C SER A 440 25.56 1.09 10.65
N LEU A 441 25.50 1.95 9.62
CA LEU A 441 24.98 1.54 8.31
C LEU A 441 25.89 0.48 7.68
N ILE A 442 27.22 0.65 7.75
CA ILE A 442 28.16 -0.37 7.26
C ILE A 442 27.95 -1.69 8.00
N ALA A 443 27.79 -1.66 9.33
CA ALA A 443 27.51 -2.86 10.12
C ALA A 443 26.19 -3.54 9.70
N LEU A 444 25.12 -2.78 9.47
CA LEU A 444 23.83 -3.29 8.99
C LEU A 444 23.95 -3.95 7.61
N VAL A 445 24.61 -3.28 6.66
CA VAL A 445 24.77 -3.79 5.30
C VAL A 445 25.65 -5.03 5.28
N ASN A 446 26.72 -5.06 6.07
CA ASN A 446 27.58 -6.23 6.21
C ASN A 446 26.81 -7.42 6.81
N PHE A 447 26.00 -7.19 7.87
CA PHE A 447 25.11 -8.20 8.44
C PHE A 447 24.13 -8.79 7.41
N CYS A 448 23.44 -7.94 6.65
CA CYS A 448 22.50 -8.38 5.61
C CYS A 448 23.23 -9.18 4.51
N THR A 449 24.45 -8.77 4.18
CA THR A 449 25.28 -9.45 3.17
C THR A 449 25.73 -10.84 3.65
N GLU A 450 26.11 -10.99 4.93
CA GLU A 450 26.43 -12.29 5.52
C GLU A 450 25.22 -13.24 5.50
N ARG A 451 24.02 -12.74 5.76
CA ARG A 451 22.77 -13.52 5.67
C ARG A 451 22.49 -13.99 4.24
N TRP A 452 22.63 -13.08 3.29
CA TRP A 452 22.54 -13.40 1.86
C TRP A 452 23.55 -14.48 1.45
N VAL A 453 24.82 -14.35 1.88
CA VAL A 453 25.86 -15.36 1.63
C VAL A 453 25.47 -16.72 2.22
N ALA A 454 25.01 -16.75 3.48
CA ALA A 454 24.60 -17.98 4.14
C ALA A 454 23.44 -18.68 3.41
N GLU A 455 22.52 -17.92 2.82
CA GLU A 455 21.40 -18.45 2.05
C GLU A 455 21.86 -19.02 0.69
N VAL A 456 22.69 -18.28 -0.06
CA VAL A 456 23.14 -18.67 -1.41
C VAL A 456 24.15 -19.83 -1.38
N THR A 457 24.93 -19.96 -0.31
CA THR A 457 25.89 -21.06 -0.12
C THR A 457 25.24 -22.32 0.47
N ASN A 458 23.99 -22.25 0.93
CA ASN A 458 23.29 -23.38 1.52
C ASN A 458 23.09 -24.50 0.48
N GLY A 459 23.86 -25.59 0.60
CA GLY A 459 23.80 -26.74 -0.32
C GLY A 459 24.68 -26.63 -1.57
N ARG A 460 25.57 -25.63 -1.69
CA ARG A 460 26.50 -25.47 -2.83
C ARG A 460 27.95 -25.42 -2.37
N SER A 461 28.85 -26.09 -3.09
CA SER A 461 30.30 -26.17 -2.75
C SER A 461 31.14 -25.01 -3.30
N GLY A 462 30.53 -23.99 -3.92
CA GLY A 462 31.21 -22.80 -4.44
C GLY A 462 31.28 -21.66 -3.43
N GLY A 463 32.33 -20.83 -3.53
CA GLY A 463 32.43 -19.58 -2.76
C GLY A 463 31.34 -18.56 -3.13
N ALA A 464 31.04 -17.63 -2.22
CA ALA A 464 30.07 -16.57 -2.50
C ALA A 464 30.59 -15.64 -3.61
N PRO A 465 29.77 -15.27 -4.60
CA PRO A 465 30.22 -14.40 -5.68
C PRO A 465 30.44 -12.97 -5.16
N GLY A 466 31.40 -12.27 -5.74
CA GLY A 466 31.75 -10.91 -5.34
C GLY A 466 32.55 -10.16 -6.41
N VAL A 467 32.78 -8.87 -6.16
CA VAL A 467 33.51 -7.93 -7.02
C VAL A 467 34.83 -7.57 -6.37
N THR A 468 35.94 -7.77 -7.08
CA THR A 468 37.25 -7.30 -6.64
C THR A 468 37.57 -5.94 -7.26
N LEU A 469 37.87 -4.95 -6.41
CA LEU A 469 38.36 -3.64 -6.81
C LEU A 469 39.87 -3.54 -6.54
N LYS A 470 40.60 -2.90 -7.46
CA LYS A 470 42.03 -2.59 -7.29
C LYS A 470 42.21 -1.12 -6.92
N PHE A 471 43.00 -0.85 -5.88
CA PHE A 471 43.26 0.50 -5.40
C PHE A 471 44.59 1.05 -5.93
N ALA A 472 44.77 2.37 -5.84
CA ALA A 472 45.95 3.06 -6.36
C ALA A 472 47.26 2.66 -5.63
N ASP A 473 47.17 2.14 -4.41
CA ASP A 473 48.29 1.61 -3.63
C ASP A 473 48.69 0.17 -4.02
N GLY A 474 47.98 -0.42 -5.00
CA GLY A 474 48.19 -1.80 -5.45
C GLY A 474 47.47 -2.85 -4.61
N SER A 475 46.72 -2.46 -3.58
CA SER A 475 45.88 -3.39 -2.81
C SER A 475 44.62 -3.80 -3.59
N GLU A 476 44.11 -4.99 -3.31
CA GLU A 476 42.85 -5.49 -3.88
C GLU A 476 41.87 -5.85 -2.75
N LYS A 477 40.59 -5.55 -2.94
CA LYS A 477 39.53 -5.92 -1.99
C LYS A 477 38.30 -6.46 -2.71
N THR A 478 37.81 -7.60 -2.24
CA THR A 478 36.57 -8.22 -2.73
C THR A 478 35.36 -7.80 -1.89
N PHE A 479 34.31 -7.35 -2.57
CA PHE A 479 33.00 -7.02 -2.02
C PHE A 479 32.00 -8.11 -2.41
N LEU A 480 31.32 -8.71 -1.46
CA LEU A 480 30.40 -9.83 -1.64
C LEU A 480 29.08 -9.37 -2.25
N GLY A 481 28.52 -10.21 -3.12
CA GLY A 481 27.27 -9.95 -3.81
C GLY A 481 27.43 -9.81 -5.32
N TRP A 482 26.58 -10.52 -6.07
CA TRP A 482 26.42 -10.36 -7.52
C TRP A 482 25.43 -9.23 -7.87
N GLY A 483 25.03 -9.14 -9.15
CA GLY A 483 24.15 -8.07 -9.67
C GLY A 483 22.88 -7.80 -8.85
N GLN A 484 22.30 -8.80 -8.18
CA GLN A 484 21.14 -8.62 -7.30
C GLN A 484 21.44 -7.76 -6.06
N VAL A 485 22.56 -8.02 -5.37
CA VAL A 485 22.99 -7.27 -4.17
C VAL A 485 23.44 -5.86 -4.57
N PHE A 486 24.12 -5.75 -5.72
CA PHE A 486 24.43 -4.47 -6.34
C PHE A 486 23.16 -3.64 -6.64
N GLY A 487 22.02 -4.28 -6.89
CA GLY A 487 20.73 -3.63 -7.13
C GLY A 487 20.04 -3.07 -5.87
N TRP A 488 20.41 -3.49 -4.66
CA TRP A 488 19.67 -3.16 -3.41
C TRP A 488 19.31 -1.68 -3.21
N PRO A 489 20.18 -0.68 -3.47
CA PRO A 489 19.84 0.73 -3.22
C PRO A 489 18.65 1.26 -4.04
N GLN A 490 18.25 0.58 -5.11
CA GLN A 490 17.17 0.99 -6.02
C GLN A 490 16.06 -0.07 -6.13
N SER A 491 16.07 -1.07 -5.24
CA SER A 491 15.07 -2.14 -5.18
C SER A 491 13.89 -1.75 -4.30
N ASN A 492 12.75 -2.43 -4.49
CA ASN A 492 11.59 -2.34 -3.61
C ASN A 492 11.21 -3.74 -3.10
N ASP A 493 11.06 -3.84 -1.78
CA ASP A 493 10.60 -5.05 -1.12
C ASP A 493 9.86 -4.66 0.17
N LEU A 494 8.81 -5.40 0.50
CA LEU A 494 8.07 -5.24 1.75
C LEU A 494 8.86 -5.74 2.97
N ARG A 495 9.68 -6.79 2.80
CA ARG A 495 10.48 -7.36 3.90
C ARG A 495 11.77 -6.60 4.15
N ASN A 496 12.54 -6.33 3.10
CA ASN A 496 13.87 -5.72 3.22
C ASN A 496 13.88 -4.18 3.08
N GLY A 497 12.72 -3.53 3.16
CA GLY A 497 12.56 -2.09 2.91
C GLY A 497 13.43 -1.18 3.80
N ASN A 498 13.71 -1.57 5.05
CA ASN A 498 14.57 -0.80 5.96
C ASN A 498 16.01 -0.65 5.42
N LEU A 499 16.58 -1.72 4.85
CA LEU A 499 17.91 -1.71 4.26
C LEU A 499 17.94 -0.84 3.00
N PHE A 500 16.95 -0.99 2.12
CA PHE A 500 16.91 -0.23 0.87
C PHE A 500 16.72 1.26 1.13
N CYS A 501 15.86 1.65 2.07
CA CYS A 501 15.71 3.05 2.49
C CYS A 501 16.99 3.60 3.11
N ALA A 502 17.74 2.81 3.90
CA ALA A 502 19.01 3.23 4.48
C ALA A 502 20.09 3.49 3.42
N LEU A 503 20.20 2.60 2.41
CA LEU A 503 21.12 2.79 1.28
C LEU A 503 20.74 4.01 0.43
N ASP A 504 19.44 4.21 0.17
CA ASP A 504 18.92 5.40 -0.52
C ASP A 504 19.20 6.70 0.26
N ALA A 505 19.13 6.65 1.60
CA ALA A 505 19.50 7.75 2.49
C ALA A 505 20.99 8.08 2.45
N LEU A 506 21.87 7.08 2.40
CA LEU A 506 23.30 7.30 2.21
C LEU A 506 23.61 8.00 0.88
N GLU A 507 23.00 7.53 -0.22
CA GLU A 507 23.17 8.17 -1.53
C GLU A 507 22.72 9.64 -1.49
N ARG A 508 21.51 9.90 -0.96
CA ARG A 508 21.00 11.27 -0.87
C ARG A 508 21.90 12.16 -0.02
N TRP A 509 22.34 11.68 1.13
CA TRP A 509 23.21 12.46 2.02
C TRP A 509 24.55 12.80 1.36
N LEU A 510 25.21 11.85 0.68
CA LEU A 510 26.45 12.12 -0.05
C LEU A 510 26.27 13.14 -1.18
N THR A 511 25.17 13.06 -1.95
CA THR A 511 24.87 14.07 -2.98
C THR A 511 24.66 15.47 -2.41
N LEU A 512 23.96 15.58 -1.26
CA LEU A 512 23.77 16.86 -0.57
C LEU A 512 25.09 17.49 -0.09
N ARG A 513 26.05 16.67 0.37
CA ARG A 513 27.39 17.16 0.75
C ARG A 513 28.16 17.69 -0.45
N LEU A 514 28.08 17.00 -1.59
CA LEU A 514 28.67 17.47 -2.85
C LEU A 514 28.04 18.78 -3.34
N ASP A 515 26.73 18.94 -3.19
CA ASP A 515 26.00 20.18 -3.53
C ASP A 515 26.41 21.36 -2.63
N ALA A 516 26.68 21.07 -1.35
CA ALA A 516 27.23 22.04 -0.40
C ALA A 516 28.71 22.38 -0.64
N GLY A 517 29.38 21.71 -1.60
CA GLY A 517 30.80 21.89 -1.89
C GLY A 517 31.75 21.25 -0.87
N GLU A 518 31.25 20.34 -0.04
CA GLU A 518 32.05 19.61 0.95
C GLU A 518 32.82 18.44 0.32
N ASP A 519 34.00 18.12 0.87
CA ASP A 519 34.79 16.96 0.44
C ASP A 519 34.28 15.67 1.08
N ILE A 520 33.87 14.71 0.24
CA ILE A 520 33.36 13.40 0.67
C ILE A 520 34.43 12.30 0.69
N THR A 521 35.69 12.62 0.34
CA THR A 521 36.81 11.66 0.28
C THR A 521 36.94 10.81 1.55
N PRO A 522 36.91 11.38 2.77
CA PRO A 522 37.01 10.59 4.00
C PRO A 522 35.89 9.53 4.14
N TYR A 523 34.66 9.87 3.73
CA TYR A 523 33.52 8.96 3.79
C TYR A 523 33.60 7.87 2.73
N ALA A 524 34.00 8.22 1.50
CA ALA A 524 34.15 7.27 0.41
C ALA A 524 35.25 6.22 0.71
N GLU A 525 36.43 6.68 1.16
CA GLU A 525 37.53 5.79 1.55
C GLU A 525 37.12 4.88 2.71
N ARG A 526 36.38 5.42 3.68
CA ARG A 526 35.89 4.64 4.82
C ARG A 526 34.91 3.55 4.40
N ILE A 527 33.95 3.85 3.52
CA ILE A 527 33.02 2.86 2.95
C ILE A 527 33.79 1.76 2.21
N LEU A 528 34.78 2.13 1.40
CA LEU A 528 35.60 1.17 0.67
C LEU A 528 36.48 0.32 1.61
N ARG A 529 36.97 0.89 2.70
CA ARG A 529 37.83 0.19 3.68
C ARG A 529 37.05 -0.72 4.62
N GLU A 530 35.89 -0.31 5.13
CA GLU A 530 35.11 -1.03 6.16
C GLU A 530 33.95 -1.86 5.60
N GLY A 531 33.38 -1.48 4.44
CA GLY A 531 32.27 -2.20 3.80
C GLY A 531 32.68 -3.51 3.14
N ASN A 532 31.81 -4.52 3.15
CA ASN A 532 32.07 -5.82 2.50
C ASN A 532 31.05 -6.17 1.39
N SER A 533 30.15 -5.25 1.05
CA SER A 533 28.98 -5.52 0.19
C SER A 533 29.03 -4.78 -1.14
N ALA A 534 28.63 -5.46 -2.22
CA ALA A 534 28.44 -4.85 -3.53
C ALA A 534 27.36 -3.74 -3.54
N ALA A 535 26.45 -3.74 -2.56
CA ALA A 535 25.45 -2.68 -2.40
C ALA A 535 26.09 -1.31 -2.09
N LEU A 536 27.16 -1.28 -1.29
CA LEU A 536 27.89 -0.05 -0.96
C LEU A 536 28.66 0.48 -2.18
N VAL A 537 29.27 -0.42 -2.96
CA VAL A 537 29.92 -0.10 -4.24
C VAL A 537 28.92 0.55 -5.20
N SER A 538 27.69 0.02 -5.22
CA SER A 538 26.57 0.52 -6.01
C SER A 538 26.13 1.94 -5.63
N VAL A 539 26.09 2.28 -4.34
CA VAL A 539 25.85 3.66 -3.85
C VAL A 539 26.97 4.59 -4.30
N LEU A 540 28.24 4.21 -4.08
CA LEU A 540 29.40 5.02 -4.50
C LEU A 540 29.44 5.21 -6.02
N LEU A 541 29.01 4.22 -6.80
CA LEU A 541 28.91 4.34 -8.26
C LEU A 541 27.85 5.38 -8.65
N ASN A 542 26.69 5.44 -7.98
CA ASN A 542 25.71 6.50 -8.24
C ASN A 542 26.27 7.88 -7.89
N VAL A 543 27.02 8.00 -6.79
CA VAL A 543 27.70 9.25 -6.41
C VAL A 543 28.76 9.65 -7.43
N ALA A 544 29.52 8.70 -7.98
CA ALA A 544 30.46 8.94 -9.07
C ALA A 544 29.75 9.41 -10.35
N LYS A 545 28.57 8.86 -10.69
CA LYS A 545 27.76 9.35 -11.80
C LYS A 545 27.23 10.77 -11.56
N TYR A 546 26.93 11.12 -10.31
CA TYR A 546 26.52 12.47 -9.92
C TYR A 546 27.66 13.49 -10.04
N ARG A 547 28.87 13.12 -9.60
CA ARG A 547 30.09 13.95 -9.72
C ARG A 547 31.25 13.15 -10.33
N PRO A 548 31.37 13.13 -11.68
CA PRO A 548 32.34 12.30 -12.39
C PRO A 548 33.81 12.52 -12.00
N LEU A 549 34.19 13.74 -11.58
CA LEU A 549 35.56 14.07 -11.15
C LEU A 549 36.07 13.20 -9.99
N LEU A 550 35.19 12.58 -9.19
CA LEU A 550 35.61 11.67 -8.12
C LEU A 550 36.31 10.41 -8.63
N LEU A 551 36.10 10.06 -9.90
CA LEU A 551 36.73 8.92 -10.57
C LEU A 551 38.22 9.13 -10.88
N THR A 552 38.72 10.36 -10.78
CA THR A 552 40.16 10.65 -10.88
C THR A 552 40.87 10.61 -9.52
N GLY A 553 40.10 10.60 -8.42
CA GLY A 553 40.59 10.59 -7.04
C GLY A 553 40.04 9.39 -6.24
N PRO A 554 39.22 9.60 -5.19
CA PRO A 554 38.88 8.57 -4.21
C PRO A 554 38.07 7.39 -4.76
N LEU A 555 37.36 7.57 -5.89
CA LEU A 555 36.53 6.54 -6.50
C LEU A 555 37.16 5.92 -7.77
N ALA A 556 38.45 6.17 -8.03
CA ALA A 556 39.16 5.60 -9.19
C ALA A 556 39.11 4.06 -9.24
N ALA A 557 39.06 3.41 -8.06
CA ALA A 557 38.96 1.96 -7.94
C ALA A 557 37.70 1.38 -8.63
N LEU A 558 36.62 2.15 -8.77
CA LEU A 558 35.38 1.70 -9.44
C LEU A 558 35.59 1.43 -10.93
N ILE A 559 36.57 2.07 -11.58
CA ILE A 559 36.86 1.85 -13.00
C ILE A 559 37.58 0.51 -13.22
N THR A 560 38.21 -0.06 -12.18
CA THR A 560 39.08 -1.24 -12.32
C THR A 560 38.35 -2.55 -12.55
N CYS A 561 37.03 -2.59 -12.34
CA CYS A 561 36.22 -3.79 -12.49
C CYS A 561 35.23 -3.68 -13.66
N PRO A 562 35.34 -4.54 -14.68
CA PRO A 562 34.48 -4.47 -15.87
C PRO A 562 33.01 -4.81 -15.57
N ASN A 563 32.74 -5.69 -14.59
CA ASN A 563 31.38 -6.10 -14.22
C ASN A 563 30.49 -4.93 -13.79
N LEU A 564 31.07 -3.86 -13.21
CA LEU A 564 30.31 -2.71 -12.73
C LEU A 564 29.63 -1.94 -13.87
N PHE A 565 30.28 -1.85 -15.03
CA PHE A 565 29.70 -1.21 -16.22
C PHE A 565 28.48 -1.99 -16.73
N TYR A 566 28.60 -3.32 -16.77
CA TYR A 566 27.51 -4.19 -17.21
C TYR A 566 26.32 -4.15 -16.24
N TRP A 567 26.56 -4.33 -14.93
CA TRP A 567 25.51 -4.34 -13.92
C TRP A 567 24.79 -2.98 -13.79
N ASP A 568 25.51 -1.87 -13.87
CA ASP A 568 24.87 -0.54 -13.90
C ASP A 568 24.01 -0.37 -15.16
N SER A 569 24.43 -0.89 -16.31
CA SER A 569 23.64 -0.80 -17.54
C SER A 569 22.29 -1.53 -17.44
N VAL A 570 22.27 -2.69 -16.77
CA VAL A 570 21.04 -3.45 -16.51
C VAL A 570 20.16 -2.68 -15.53
N ARG A 571 20.75 -2.15 -14.47
CA ARG A 571 20.05 -1.35 -13.46
C ARG A 571 19.38 -0.12 -14.06
N VAL A 572 20.09 0.65 -14.88
CA VAL A 572 19.56 1.84 -15.58
C VAL A 572 18.35 1.50 -16.45
N ARG A 573 18.35 0.35 -17.15
CA ARG A 573 17.18 -0.10 -17.93
C ARG A 573 15.97 -0.40 -17.05
N GLN A 574 16.19 -0.80 -15.80
CA GLN A 574 15.14 -1.20 -14.86
C GLN A 574 14.63 -0.04 -13.98
N VAL A 575 15.33 1.10 -13.92
CA VAL A 575 14.97 2.25 -13.05
C VAL A 575 13.49 2.66 -13.20
N GLY A 576 12.97 2.72 -14.43
CA GLY A 576 11.57 3.06 -14.68
C GLY A 576 10.56 2.04 -14.12
N HIS A 577 10.91 0.75 -14.14
CA HIS A 577 10.07 -0.32 -13.59
C HIS A 577 10.04 -0.31 -12.05
N ASN A 578 11.07 0.24 -11.40
CA ASN A 578 11.15 0.33 -9.94
C ASN A 578 10.32 1.50 -9.37
N PHE A 579 9.77 2.39 -10.20
CA PHE A 579 8.87 3.45 -9.73
C PHE A 579 7.43 2.93 -9.57
N ILE A 580 6.99 2.71 -8.32
CA ILE A 580 5.64 2.19 -8.01
C ILE A 580 4.65 3.36 -7.89
N ALA A 581 4.19 3.87 -9.04
CA ALA A 581 3.29 5.03 -9.13
C ALA A 581 2.05 4.94 -8.22
N TRP A 582 1.40 3.77 -8.17
CA TRP A 582 0.16 3.53 -7.42
C TRP A 582 0.28 3.71 -5.90
N SER A 583 1.45 3.40 -5.31
CA SER A 583 1.65 3.52 -3.86
C SER A 583 1.78 4.97 -3.41
N TRP A 584 2.29 5.85 -4.27
CA TRP A 584 2.54 7.27 -3.94
C TRP A 584 1.31 8.17 -4.16
N LEU A 585 0.35 7.74 -4.98
CA LEU A 585 -0.91 8.47 -5.24
C LEU A 585 -1.71 8.76 -3.97
N ARG A 586 -1.65 7.88 -2.95
CA ARG A 586 -2.30 8.09 -1.66
C ARG A 586 -1.69 9.22 -0.83
N GLY A 587 -0.44 9.61 -1.10
CA GLY A 587 0.27 10.69 -0.41
C GLY A 587 0.04 12.08 -1.00
N GLY A 588 -0.80 12.20 -2.04
CA GLY A 588 -1.05 13.44 -2.76
C GLY A 588 -0.01 13.75 -3.85
N GLU A 589 -0.34 14.72 -4.70
CA GLU A 589 0.44 15.06 -5.90
C GLU A 589 1.88 15.52 -5.58
N ALA A 590 2.06 16.29 -4.50
CA ALA A 590 3.38 16.77 -4.09
C ALA A 590 4.32 15.61 -3.71
N MET A 591 3.83 14.63 -2.95
CA MET A 591 4.62 13.47 -2.54
C MET A 591 4.88 12.54 -3.74
N PHE A 592 3.91 12.39 -4.64
CA PHE A 592 4.09 11.65 -5.89
C PHE A 592 5.20 12.25 -6.76
N ASN A 593 5.15 13.57 -7.01
CA ASN A 593 6.15 14.26 -7.83
C ASN A 593 7.53 14.20 -7.16
N PHE A 594 7.61 14.41 -5.85
CA PHE A 594 8.86 14.32 -5.11
C PHE A 594 9.51 12.93 -5.19
N ALA A 595 8.73 11.86 -5.02
CA ALA A 595 9.21 10.50 -5.18
C ALA A 595 9.64 10.19 -6.61
N ARG A 596 8.86 10.62 -7.61
CA ARG A 596 9.17 10.45 -9.03
C ARG A 596 10.51 11.11 -9.37
N ASP A 597 10.68 12.37 -8.99
CA ASP A 597 11.85 13.17 -9.35
C ASP A 597 13.14 12.60 -8.72
N TRP A 598 13.05 12.00 -7.53
CA TRP A 598 14.19 11.31 -6.90
C TRP A 598 14.48 9.92 -7.50
N THR A 599 13.45 9.08 -7.70
CA THR A 599 13.64 7.75 -8.31
C THR A 599 14.20 7.88 -9.73
N LEU A 600 13.73 8.88 -10.47
CA LEU A 600 14.14 9.19 -11.83
C LEU A 600 15.22 10.29 -11.89
N ALA A 601 16.04 10.46 -10.85
CA ALA A 601 17.10 11.47 -10.87
C ALA A 601 18.07 11.28 -12.06
N PRO A 602 18.60 12.35 -12.68
CA PRO A 602 19.39 12.26 -13.92
C PRO A 602 20.59 11.31 -13.83
N HIS A 603 21.34 11.34 -12.72
CA HIS A 603 22.51 10.47 -12.52
C HIS A 603 22.15 8.99 -12.39
N ARG A 604 20.92 8.66 -11.97
CA ARG A 604 20.42 7.28 -11.90
C ARG A 604 19.98 6.74 -13.25
N GLN A 605 19.59 7.62 -14.18
CA GLN A 605 19.23 7.27 -15.56
C GLN A 605 20.43 7.22 -16.51
N GLN A 606 21.57 7.81 -16.12
CA GLN A 606 22.79 7.75 -16.92
C GLN A 606 23.54 6.44 -16.66
N LYS A 607 24.07 5.83 -17.72
CA LYS A 607 24.95 4.65 -17.60
C LYS A 607 26.34 5.08 -17.15
N PHE A 608 26.95 4.26 -16.30
CA PHE A 608 28.32 4.45 -15.85
C PHE A 608 29.32 4.49 -17.01
N LEU A 609 29.10 3.65 -18.03
CA LEU A 609 29.89 3.64 -19.27
C LEU A 609 29.92 5.03 -19.91
N ASP A 610 28.77 5.67 -20.10
CA ASP A 610 28.67 6.97 -20.76
C ASP A 610 29.37 8.09 -19.96
N VAL A 611 29.38 7.98 -18.61
CA VAL A 611 30.09 8.91 -17.73
C VAL A 611 31.61 8.76 -17.88
N VAL A 612 32.10 7.51 -17.85
CA VAL A 612 33.55 7.22 -17.96
C VAL A 612 34.07 7.56 -19.35
N VAL A 613 33.29 7.30 -20.41
CA VAL A 613 33.65 7.72 -21.78
C VAL A 613 33.78 9.23 -21.90
N LYS A 614 32.87 10.01 -21.31
CA LYS A 614 33.01 11.48 -21.30
C LYS A 614 34.31 11.93 -20.62
N LEU A 615 34.66 11.32 -19.49
CA LEU A 615 35.92 11.60 -18.79
C LEU A 615 37.15 11.18 -19.62
N LEU A 616 37.10 10.00 -20.23
CA LEU A 616 38.15 9.43 -21.08
C LEU A 616 38.55 10.40 -22.21
N LEU A 617 37.58 11.09 -22.81
CA LEU A 617 37.81 12.03 -23.91
C LEU A 617 38.37 13.39 -23.43
N THR A 618 38.17 13.73 -22.15
CA THR A 618 38.57 15.02 -21.58
C THR A 618 39.84 14.97 -20.71
N ASP A 619 40.17 13.80 -20.15
CA ASP A 619 41.25 13.61 -19.17
C ASP A 619 42.26 12.56 -19.65
N GLU A 620 43.48 13.02 -19.96
CA GLU A 620 44.59 12.18 -20.44
C GLU A 620 45.05 11.12 -19.43
N ASP A 621 44.98 11.40 -18.14
CA ASP A 621 45.46 10.49 -17.11
C ASP A 621 44.47 9.35 -16.87
N VAL A 622 43.17 9.62 -17.00
CA VAL A 622 42.13 8.58 -17.01
C VAL A 622 42.31 7.68 -18.24
N ALA A 623 42.55 8.26 -19.42
CA ALA A 623 42.76 7.49 -20.64
C ALA A 623 43.96 6.55 -20.56
N ARG A 624 45.10 7.04 -20.06
CA ARG A 624 46.30 6.21 -19.88
C ARG A 624 46.07 5.06 -18.90
N ARG A 625 45.36 5.31 -17.80
CA ARG A 625 45.04 4.30 -16.78
C ARG A 625 44.08 3.23 -17.30
N LEU A 626 43.00 3.64 -17.98
CA LEU A 626 42.05 2.72 -18.62
C LEU A 626 42.75 1.82 -19.63
N HIS A 627 43.57 2.40 -20.52
CA HIS A 627 44.32 1.62 -21.51
C HIS A 627 45.22 0.55 -20.87
N ALA A 628 45.88 0.86 -19.75
CA ALA A 628 46.67 -0.11 -19.00
C ALA A 628 45.82 -1.20 -18.31
N LEU A 629 44.57 -0.91 -17.94
CA LEU A 629 43.67 -1.87 -17.31
C LEU A 629 43.00 -2.81 -18.32
N LEU A 630 42.68 -2.31 -19.51
CA LEU A 630 42.01 -3.09 -20.57
C LEU A 630 42.79 -4.38 -20.92
N SER A 631 44.13 -4.34 -20.91
CA SER A 631 44.97 -5.51 -21.17
C SER A 631 44.98 -6.56 -20.04
N THR A 632 44.50 -6.20 -18.84
CA THR A 632 44.50 -7.07 -17.65
C THR A 632 43.17 -7.78 -17.42
N TRP A 633 42.11 -7.41 -18.14
CA TRP A 633 40.77 -7.94 -17.93
C TRP A 633 40.57 -9.27 -18.67
N ALA A 634 40.11 -10.27 -17.93
CA ALA A 634 39.74 -11.57 -18.50
C ALA A 634 38.39 -11.48 -19.21
N LEU A 635 38.25 -12.23 -20.30
CA LEU A 635 36.98 -12.42 -20.99
C LEU A 635 36.23 -13.60 -20.35
N PRO A 636 34.89 -13.50 -20.20
CA PRO A 636 34.04 -14.62 -19.81
C PRO A 636 34.23 -15.87 -20.70
N GLU A 637 33.97 -17.05 -20.15
CA GLU A 637 33.98 -18.31 -20.92
C GLU A 637 32.81 -18.40 -21.91
N ASP A 638 31.68 -17.76 -21.59
CA ASP A 638 30.53 -17.69 -22.49
C ASP A 638 30.86 -16.81 -23.71
N PRO A 639 30.73 -17.32 -24.95
CA PRO A 639 31.12 -16.58 -26.16
C PRO A 639 30.34 -15.28 -26.37
N LYS A 640 29.08 -15.21 -25.93
CA LYS A 640 28.24 -14.02 -26.07
C LYS A 640 28.64 -12.98 -25.03
N GLU A 641 28.78 -13.36 -23.76
CA GLU A 641 29.29 -12.46 -22.73
C GLU A 641 30.71 -11.97 -23.09
N ALA A 642 31.57 -12.83 -23.64
CA ALA A 642 32.88 -12.43 -24.14
C ALA A 642 32.79 -11.36 -25.23
N LEU A 643 31.84 -11.48 -26.17
CA LEU A 643 31.61 -10.48 -27.22
C LEU A 643 31.07 -9.15 -26.66
N GLU A 644 30.12 -9.20 -25.71
CA GLU A 644 29.60 -8.02 -25.02
C GLU A 644 30.70 -7.28 -24.22
N PHE A 645 31.59 -8.03 -23.57
CA PHE A 645 32.76 -7.48 -22.88
C PHE A 645 33.78 -6.90 -23.87
N LYS A 646 34.05 -7.54 -25.01
CA LYS A 646 34.92 -6.97 -26.06
C LYS A 646 34.38 -5.63 -26.58
N LEU A 647 33.07 -5.52 -26.80
CA LEU A 647 32.41 -4.27 -27.20
C LEU A 647 32.52 -3.19 -26.12
N LEU A 648 32.31 -3.58 -24.86
CA LEU A 648 32.51 -2.69 -23.72
C LEU A 648 33.96 -2.19 -23.64
N PHE A 649 34.95 -3.07 -23.82
CA PHE A 649 36.38 -2.74 -23.77
C PHE A 649 36.76 -1.80 -24.91
N ALA A 650 36.26 -2.06 -26.13
CA ALA A 650 36.46 -1.17 -27.26
C ALA A 650 35.89 0.23 -27.01
N ALA A 651 34.71 0.33 -26.39
CA ALA A 651 34.09 1.61 -26.04
C ALA A 651 34.88 2.38 -24.96
N LEU A 652 35.71 1.71 -24.16
CA LEU A 652 36.55 2.30 -23.12
C LEU A 652 37.98 2.62 -23.60
N ASP A 653 38.28 2.39 -24.88
CA ASP A 653 39.55 2.77 -25.50
C ASP A 653 39.43 4.07 -26.28
N ARG A 654 40.25 5.06 -25.94
CA ARG A 654 40.26 6.37 -26.59
C ARG A 654 40.66 6.30 -28.06
N ALA A 655 41.44 5.30 -28.46
CA ALA A 655 41.86 5.11 -29.86
C ALA A 655 40.67 4.92 -30.82
N ASN A 656 39.52 4.46 -30.29
CA ASN A 656 38.32 4.17 -31.06
C ASN A 656 37.37 5.37 -31.20
N TYR A 657 37.76 6.58 -30.81
CA TYR A 657 36.94 7.79 -30.96
C TYR A 657 37.53 8.74 -32.00
N GLN A 658 36.72 9.11 -32.99
CA GLN A 658 37.11 10.02 -34.08
C GLN A 658 36.16 11.21 -34.15
N THR A 659 36.65 12.36 -34.63
CA THR A 659 35.79 13.54 -34.82
C THR A 659 34.86 13.32 -36.01
N VAL A 660 33.56 13.24 -35.72
CA VAL A 660 32.47 13.11 -36.69
C VAL A 660 31.69 14.42 -36.73
N THR A 661 31.58 15.03 -37.92
CA THR A 661 30.79 16.24 -38.12
C THR A 661 29.33 15.86 -38.38
N ASP A 662 28.42 16.36 -37.54
CA ASP A 662 26.97 16.16 -37.75
C ASP A 662 26.54 16.88 -39.03
N PRO A 663 26.00 16.15 -40.04
CA PRO A 663 25.63 16.72 -41.33
C PRO A 663 24.48 17.75 -41.24
N ALA A 664 23.66 17.74 -40.19
CA ALA A 664 22.54 18.66 -40.02
C ALA A 664 22.92 19.94 -39.25
N THR A 665 23.77 19.83 -38.23
CA THR A 665 24.10 20.95 -37.33
C THR A 665 25.48 21.56 -37.58
N ARG A 666 26.33 20.93 -38.40
CA ARG A 666 27.76 21.24 -38.58
C ARG A 666 28.57 21.23 -37.26
N ALA A 667 28.04 20.65 -36.19
CA ALA A 667 28.76 20.49 -34.94
C ALA A 667 29.74 19.31 -35.05
N GLU A 668 30.99 19.52 -34.66
CA GLU A 668 32.00 18.45 -34.54
C GLU A 668 31.79 17.72 -33.21
N THR A 669 31.53 16.42 -33.25
CA THR A 669 31.37 15.57 -32.07
C THR A 669 32.28 14.36 -32.17
N GLN A 670 32.91 13.91 -31.09
CA GLN A 670 33.69 12.67 -31.12
C GLN A 670 32.77 11.46 -31.06
N GLY A 671 32.73 10.68 -32.14
CA GLY A 671 31.94 9.47 -32.28
C GLY A 671 32.78 8.21 -32.11
N PHE A 672 32.20 7.19 -31.48
CA PHE A 672 32.81 5.87 -31.37
C PHE A 672 32.82 5.16 -32.73
N VAL A 673 33.98 4.67 -33.14
CA VAL A 673 34.21 3.86 -34.33
C VAL A 673 34.67 2.48 -33.87
N CYS A 674 33.80 1.48 -34.02
CA CYS A 674 34.11 0.10 -33.62
C CYS A 674 35.24 -0.47 -34.50
N PRO A 675 36.26 -1.13 -33.92
CA PRO A 675 37.32 -1.78 -34.71
C PRO A 675 36.76 -2.75 -35.75
N ASP A 676 37.37 -2.80 -36.94
CA ASP A 676 36.89 -3.62 -38.05
C ASP A 676 36.88 -5.11 -37.71
N GLU A 677 37.90 -5.60 -37.00
CA GLU A 677 38.00 -7.00 -36.56
C GLU A 677 36.85 -7.38 -35.60
N LEU A 678 36.52 -6.50 -34.65
CA LEU A 678 35.43 -6.73 -33.72
C LEU A 678 34.07 -6.61 -34.40
N SER A 679 33.93 -5.69 -35.36
CA SER A 679 32.73 -5.56 -36.18
C SER A 679 32.49 -6.82 -37.03
N LEU A 680 33.55 -7.41 -37.58
CA LEU A 680 33.51 -8.70 -38.28
C LEU A 680 33.21 -9.86 -37.32
N GLU A 681 33.73 -9.85 -36.09
CA GLU A 681 33.42 -10.87 -35.08
C GLU A 681 31.96 -10.78 -34.62
N VAL A 682 31.42 -9.57 -34.41
CA VAL A 682 29.99 -9.34 -34.13
C VAL A 682 29.14 -9.79 -35.29
N GLN A 683 29.50 -9.45 -36.53
CA GLN A 683 28.77 -9.92 -37.72
C GLN A 683 28.87 -11.44 -37.87
N SER A 684 30.02 -12.04 -37.61
CA SER A 684 30.23 -13.49 -37.65
C SER A 684 29.43 -14.20 -36.56
N TRP A 685 29.43 -13.70 -35.32
CA TRP A 685 28.59 -14.21 -34.23
C TRP A 685 27.11 -14.02 -34.56
N GLN A 686 26.71 -12.84 -35.04
CA GLN A 686 25.33 -12.60 -35.49
C GLN A 686 24.94 -13.53 -36.64
N THR A 687 25.87 -13.89 -37.54
CA THR A 687 25.65 -14.81 -38.68
C THR A 687 25.64 -16.28 -38.24
N ASN A 688 26.52 -16.68 -37.33
CA ASN A 688 26.62 -18.05 -36.78
C ASN A 688 25.52 -18.35 -35.76
N SER A 689 25.11 -17.34 -35.00
CA SER A 689 23.94 -17.38 -34.12
C SER A 689 22.66 -17.00 -34.87
N ALA A 690 22.72 -16.57 -36.14
CA ALA A 690 21.53 -16.25 -36.95
C ALA A 690 20.57 -17.45 -37.06
N PRO A 691 21.02 -18.71 -37.26
CA PRO A 691 20.14 -19.87 -37.28
C PRO A 691 19.48 -20.11 -35.92
N THR A 692 20.22 -20.03 -34.82
CA THR A 692 19.68 -20.21 -33.45
C THR A 692 18.73 -19.08 -33.07
N LEU A 693 19.06 -17.83 -33.38
CA LEU A 693 18.16 -16.67 -33.25
C LEU A 693 16.95 -16.81 -34.19
N ALA A 694 17.11 -17.36 -35.40
CA ALA A 694 15.98 -17.67 -36.28
C ALA A 694 15.08 -18.73 -35.64
N TYR A 695 15.59 -19.80 -35.03
CA TYR A 695 14.76 -20.78 -34.31
C TYR A 695 14.00 -20.17 -33.13
N LEU A 696 14.55 -19.13 -32.50
CA LEU A 696 13.90 -18.39 -31.41
C LEU A 696 12.89 -17.35 -31.91
N LEU A 697 13.15 -16.70 -33.06
CA LEU A 697 12.32 -15.60 -33.60
C LEU A 697 11.25 -16.07 -34.60
N VAL A 698 11.49 -17.16 -35.33
CA VAL A 698 10.56 -17.70 -36.33
C VAL A 698 9.23 -18.12 -35.72
N PRO A 699 9.15 -18.76 -34.53
CA PRO A 699 7.88 -19.02 -33.88
C PRO A 699 7.02 -17.77 -33.67
N ASP A 700 7.61 -16.65 -33.26
CA ASP A 700 6.89 -15.38 -33.08
C ASP A 700 6.40 -14.81 -34.41
N ARG A 701 7.22 -14.89 -35.48
CA ARG A 701 6.82 -14.49 -36.84
C ARG A 701 5.69 -15.37 -37.40
N CYS A 702 5.78 -16.69 -37.20
CA CYS A 702 4.75 -17.65 -37.56
C CYS A 702 3.45 -17.36 -36.81
N GLU A 703 3.53 -17.04 -35.52
CA GLU A 703 2.36 -16.65 -34.73
C GLU A 703 1.72 -15.35 -35.24
N GLN A 704 2.52 -14.33 -35.58
CA GLN A 704 2.01 -13.11 -36.20
C GLN A 704 1.29 -13.39 -37.54
N ARG A 705 1.86 -14.27 -38.37
CA ARG A 705 1.24 -14.67 -39.65
C ARG A 705 -0.04 -15.46 -39.47
N LEU A 706 -0.06 -16.45 -38.58
CA LEU A 706 -1.24 -17.25 -38.24
C LEU A 706 -2.37 -16.38 -37.66
N ARG A 707 -2.05 -15.34 -36.90
CA ARG A 707 -3.03 -14.35 -36.42
C ARG A 707 -3.53 -13.43 -37.55
N GLY A 708 -2.66 -13.08 -38.50
CA GLY A 708 -2.99 -12.22 -39.64
C GLY A 708 -3.81 -12.91 -40.75
N GLY A 709 -3.75 -14.24 -40.87
CA GLY A 709 -4.57 -15.04 -41.78
C GLY A 709 -4.30 -14.84 -43.27
N GLN A 710 -3.20 -14.17 -43.64
CA GLN A 710 -2.83 -13.95 -45.04
C GLN A 710 -2.13 -15.18 -45.63
N PRO A 711 -2.44 -15.58 -46.88
CA PRO A 711 -1.76 -16.69 -47.54
C PRO A 711 -0.27 -16.37 -47.69
N LEU A 712 0.57 -17.41 -47.57
CA LEU A 712 2.02 -17.28 -47.74
C LEU A 712 2.37 -17.03 -49.21
N THR A 713 3.40 -16.22 -49.47
CA THR A 713 4.01 -16.17 -50.81
C THR A 713 4.82 -17.44 -51.07
N ASP A 714 5.08 -17.75 -52.34
CA ASP A 714 5.85 -18.94 -52.72
C ASP A 714 7.27 -18.93 -52.10
N ASP A 715 7.91 -17.76 -52.02
CA ASP A 715 9.22 -17.58 -51.39
C ASP A 715 9.18 -17.81 -49.87
N GLU A 716 8.12 -17.36 -49.20
CA GLU A 716 7.92 -17.57 -47.75
C GLU A 716 7.63 -19.04 -47.44
N ALA A 717 6.82 -19.71 -48.26
CA ALA A 717 6.51 -21.12 -48.11
C ALA A 717 7.75 -22.00 -48.35
N ALA A 718 8.53 -21.71 -49.38
CA ALA A 718 9.80 -22.40 -49.63
C ALA A 718 10.80 -22.21 -48.47
N TYR A 719 10.89 -21.00 -47.91
CA TYR A 719 11.74 -20.72 -46.75
C TYR A 719 11.33 -21.49 -45.50
N LEU A 720 10.04 -21.49 -45.16
CA LEU A 720 9.53 -22.25 -44.01
C LEU A 720 9.72 -23.76 -44.20
N PHE A 721 9.55 -24.28 -45.42
CA PHE A 721 9.76 -25.70 -45.69
C PHE A 721 11.23 -26.11 -45.57
N LYS A 722 12.15 -25.24 -46.02
CA LYS A 722 13.59 -25.43 -45.81
C LYS A 722 13.94 -25.50 -44.33
N LEU A 723 13.37 -24.61 -43.51
CA LEU A 723 13.54 -24.62 -42.05
C LEU A 723 13.01 -25.90 -41.39
N VAL A 724 11.89 -26.46 -41.87
CA VAL A 724 11.37 -27.75 -41.36
C VAL A 724 12.39 -28.87 -41.55
N LYS A 725 13.02 -28.95 -42.73
CA LYS A 725 14.08 -29.95 -43.00
C LYS A 725 15.36 -29.69 -42.21
N GLU A 726 15.81 -28.44 -42.13
CA GLU A 726 17.01 -28.06 -41.36
C GLU A 726 16.87 -28.37 -39.86
N CYS A 727 15.67 -28.21 -39.29
CA CYS A 727 15.38 -28.59 -37.90
C CYS A 727 15.38 -30.11 -37.67
N GLU A 728 15.21 -30.94 -38.71
CA GLU A 728 15.22 -32.41 -38.64
C GLU A 728 16.63 -33.01 -38.80
N GLU A 729 17.50 -32.36 -39.58
CA GLU A 729 18.83 -32.88 -39.97
C GLU A 729 19.95 -32.60 -38.92
N GLY A 730 19.69 -31.78 -37.90
CA GLY A 730 20.71 -31.37 -36.92
C GLY A 730 20.91 -32.32 -35.73
N ALA A 731 22.15 -32.52 -35.29
CA ALA A 731 22.51 -33.35 -34.12
C ALA A 731 21.83 -32.90 -32.80
N GLU A 732 21.54 -33.88 -31.92
CA GLU A 732 21.05 -33.70 -30.54
C GLU A 732 22.05 -32.84 -29.73
N GLY A 733 21.58 -31.74 -29.13
CA GLY A 733 22.38 -30.78 -28.37
C GLY A 733 21.50 -29.74 -27.65
N ASP A 734 22.10 -28.75 -26.97
CA ASP A 734 21.43 -27.79 -26.07
C ASP A 734 20.27 -26.96 -26.70
N ASP A 735 20.17 -26.90 -28.04
CA ASP A 735 19.12 -26.19 -28.79
C ASP A 735 17.89 -27.05 -29.19
N GLU A 736 17.80 -28.32 -28.75
CA GLU A 736 16.76 -29.27 -29.18
C GLU A 736 15.32 -28.73 -29.00
N ALA A 737 15.05 -28.08 -27.85
CA ALA A 737 13.73 -27.53 -27.57
C ALA A 737 13.38 -26.31 -28.45
N ALA A 738 14.37 -25.50 -28.85
CA ALA A 738 14.16 -24.37 -29.75
C ALA A 738 13.93 -24.84 -31.20
N LYS A 739 14.68 -25.86 -31.64
CA LYS A 739 14.49 -26.51 -32.95
C LYS A 739 13.13 -27.20 -33.06
N SER A 740 12.70 -27.92 -32.02
CA SER A 740 11.36 -28.53 -31.96
C SER A 740 10.25 -27.49 -32.12
N ARG A 741 10.35 -26.35 -31.40
CA ARG A 741 9.44 -25.21 -31.56
C ARG A 741 9.41 -24.64 -32.95
N CYS A 742 10.58 -24.37 -33.53
CA CYS A 742 10.66 -23.83 -34.88
C CYS A 742 10.06 -24.80 -35.90
N ARG A 743 10.32 -26.10 -35.78
CA ARG A 743 9.76 -27.14 -36.64
C ARG A 743 8.23 -27.18 -36.61
N PHE A 744 7.63 -27.23 -35.42
CA PHE A 744 6.17 -27.23 -35.29
C PHE A 744 5.54 -25.89 -35.73
N ALA A 745 6.21 -24.76 -35.49
CA ALA A 745 5.76 -23.45 -35.94
C ALA A 745 5.75 -23.33 -37.46
N ALA A 746 6.83 -23.71 -38.13
CA ALA A 746 6.95 -23.67 -39.57
C ALA A 746 5.98 -24.63 -40.25
N ALA A 747 5.92 -25.91 -39.82
CA ALA A 747 4.99 -26.89 -40.36
C ALA A 747 3.53 -26.50 -40.13
N GLY A 748 3.18 -26.02 -38.93
CA GLY A 748 1.83 -25.59 -38.61
C GLY A 748 1.38 -24.39 -39.45
N THR A 749 2.27 -23.44 -39.70
CA THR A 749 2.00 -22.25 -40.53
C THR A 749 1.87 -22.61 -42.01
N LEU A 750 2.72 -23.49 -42.52
CA LEU A 750 2.61 -24.01 -43.89
C LEU A 750 1.26 -24.69 -44.13
N VAL A 751 0.84 -25.60 -43.24
CA VAL A 751 -0.45 -26.31 -43.33
C VAL A 751 -1.65 -25.37 -43.26
N ALA A 752 -1.58 -24.29 -42.47
CA ALA A 752 -2.68 -23.36 -42.31
C ALA A 752 -2.77 -22.29 -43.43
N LEU A 753 -1.64 -21.85 -44.01
CA LEU A 753 -1.60 -20.67 -44.89
C LEU A 753 -0.93 -20.91 -46.26
N GLY A 754 -0.34 -22.09 -46.51
CA GLY A 754 0.45 -22.41 -47.71
C GLY A 754 -0.29 -23.12 -48.85
N GLY A 755 -1.63 -23.10 -48.86
CA GLY A 755 -2.45 -23.95 -49.75
C GLY A 755 -2.15 -23.85 -51.26
N ALA A 756 -1.90 -22.65 -51.79
CA ALA A 756 -1.59 -22.45 -53.20
C ALA A 756 -0.22 -23.03 -53.61
N TRP A 757 0.75 -22.98 -52.68
CA TRP A 757 2.09 -23.52 -52.87
C TRP A 757 2.11 -25.05 -52.74
N PHE A 758 1.32 -25.61 -51.82
CA PHE A 758 1.17 -27.07 -51.68
C PHE A 758 0.53 -27.73 -52.89
N ALA A 759 -0.41 -27.07 -53.57
CA ALA A 759 -0.98 -27.58 -54.81
C ALA A 759 0.09 -27.82 -55.90
N GLN A 760 1.23 -27.13 -55.82
CA GLN A 760 2.36 -27.25 -56.74
C GLN A 760 3.49 -28.15 -56.18
N ASN A 761 3.47 -28.47 -54.88
CA ASN A 761 4.52 -29.21 -54.16
C ASN A 761 3.92 -30.29 -53.24
N PRO A 762 3.38 -31.40 -53.80
CA PRO A 762 2.67 -32.42 -53.02
C PRO A 762 3.56 -33.18 -52.02
N GLU A 763 4.84 -33.39 -52.35
CA GLU A 763 5.81 -34.04 -51.44
C GLU A 763 6.06 -33.19 -50.18
N ALA A 764 6.11 -31.86 -50.34
CA ALA A 764 6.26 -30.93 -49.22
C ALA A 764 5.00 -30.89 -48.33
N GLN A 765 3.83 -31.07 -48.95
CA GLN A 765 2.55 -31.16 -48.24
C GLN A 765 2.46 -32.43 -47.39
N GLU A 766 2.86 -33.58 -47.93
CA GLU A 766 2.87 -34.86 -47.21
C GLU A 766 3.80 -34.77 -45.98
N HIS A 767 5.02 -34.26 -46.17
CA HIS A 767 6.01 -34.09 -45.10
C HIS A 767 5.54 -33.14 -43.99
N ALA A 768 4.98 -31.98 -44.34
CA ALA A 768 4.45 -31.04 -43.35
C ALA A 768 3.26 -31.63 -42.56
N LEU A 769 2.40 -32.42 -43.21
CA LEU A 769 1.30 -33.13 -42.55
C LEU A 769 1.82 -34.23 -41.59
N GLU A 770 2.89 -34.94 -41.93
CA GLU A 770 3.53 -35.91 -41.04
C GLU A 770 4.05 -35.26 -39.75
N VAL A 771 4.69 -34.09 -39.84
CA VAL A 771 5.13 -33.32 -38.67
C VAL A 771 3.94 -32.94 -37.78
N VAL A 772 2.84 -32.46 -38.37
CA VAL A 772 1.61 -32.12 -37.60
C VAL A 772 1.01 -33.36 -36.94
N ARG A 773 0.93 -34.50 -37.65
CA ARG A 773 0.46 -35.78 -37.09
C ARG A 773 1.35 -36.25 -35.94
N ALA A 774 2.67 -36.13 -36.06
CA ALA A 774 3.61 -36.46 -34.99
C ALA A 774 3.35 -35.60 -33.74
N GLY A 775 3.09 -34.30 -33.91
CA GLY A 775 2.71 -33.40 -32.82
C GLY A 775 1.41 -33.81 -32.12
N VAL A 776 0.38 -34.24 -32.88
CA VAL A 776 -0.89 -34.75 -32.32
C VAL A 776 -0.71 -36.11 -31.63
N ALA A 777 0.19 -36.97 -32.14
CA ALA A 777 0.49 -38.27 -31.55
C ALA A 777 1.28 -38.15 -30.23
N ALA A 778 2.14 -37.13 -30.12
CA ALA A 778 2.92 -36.84 -28.93
C ALA A 778 2.09 -36.25 -27.76
N VAL A 779 0.81 -35.93 -27.98
CA VAL A 779 -0.08 -35.44 -26.92
C VAL A 779 -0.27 -36.50 -25.83
N ALA A 780 0.06 -36.10 -24.61
CA ALA A 780 -0.01 -36.92 -23.41
C ALA A 780 -1.37 -37.63 -23.26
N SER A 781 -1.32 -38.86 -22.77
CA SER A 781 -2.50 -39.72 -22.60
C SER A 781 -2.60 -40.33 -21.20
N THR A 782 -1.66 -40.03 -20.31
CA THR A 782 -1.70 -40.40 -18.89
C THR A 782 -2.02 -39.19 -18.01
N GLY A 783 -2.63 -39.43 -16.86
CA GLY A 783 -3.04 -38.35 -15.94
C GLY A 783 -1.85 -37.63 -15.29
N GLU A 784 -0.70 -38.29 -15.25
CA GLU A 784 0.55 -37.73 -14.73
C GLU A 784 1.21 -36.80 -15.75
N GLU A 785 1.40 -37.24 -16.99
CA GLU A 785 1.97 -36.44 -18.07
C GLU A 785 1.16 -35.15 -18.32
N ILE A 786 -0.17 -35.25 -18.36
CA ILE A 786 -1.07 -34.09 -18.57
C ILE A 786 -0.96 -33.08 -17.41
N ARG A 787 -0.76 -33.53 -16.17
CA ARG A 787 -0.52 -32.62 -15.03
C ARG A 787 0.90 -32.05 -15.04
N GLY A 788 1.88 -32.84 -15.44
CA GLY A 788 3.25 -32.37 -15.65
C GLY A 788 3.28 -31.21 -16.63
N GLN A 789 2.57 -31.33 -17.76
CA GLN A 789 2.44 -30.27 -18.76
C GLN A 789 1.76 -28.99 -18.22
N ARG A 790 0.89 -29.11 -17.20
CA ARG A 790 0.23 -27.97 -16.55
C ARG A 790 1.10 -27.26 -15.51
N MET A 791 1.96 -27.98 -14.79
CA MET A 791 2.81 -27.41 -13.72
C MET A 791 4.17 -26.94 -14.23
N GLY A 792 4.65 -27.47 -15.36
CA GLY A 792 5.88 -27.04 -15.97
C GLY A 792 5.85 -27.30 -17.47
N SER A 793 5.62 -26.27 -18.27
CA SER A 793 5.98 -26.35 -19.68
C SER A 793 6.24 -24.97 -20.27
N LEU A 794 7.50 -24.74 -20.58
CA LEU A 794 7.98 -23.77 -21.55
C LEU A 794 7.65 -24.20 -23.00
N ARG A 795 7.06 -25.39 -23.27
CA ARG A 795 6.81 -25.89 -24.62
C ARG A 795 5.55 -25.28 -25.24
N ASP A 796 5.74 -24.22 -26.03
CA ASP A 796 4.69 -23.52 -26.80
C ASP A 796 4.32 -24.17 -28.14
N GLU A 797 4.72 -25.43 -28.35
CA GLU A 797 4.78 -26.08 -29.67
C GLU A 797 3.39 -26.46 -30.19
N LEU A 798 2.53 -26.95 -29.29
CA LEU A 798 1.21 -27.50 -29.64
C LEU A 798 0.21 -26.44 -30.13
N LYS A 799 0.44 -25.14 -29.84
CA LYS A 799 -0.42 -24.06 -30.34
C LYS A 799 -0.36 -23.96 -31.87
N PHE A 800 0.80 -24.21 -32.47
CA PHE A 800 0.98 -24.19 -33.94
C PHE A 800 0.34 -25.41 -34.59
N VAL A 801 0.48 -26.59 -33.96
CA VAL A 801 -0.22 -27.81 -34.35
C VAL A 801 -1.75 -27.60 -34.30
N ALA A 802 -2.24 -26.88 -33.29
CA ALA A 802 -3.66 -26.54 -33.19
C ALA A 802 -4.16 -25.66 -34.33
N HIS A 803 -3.39 -24.66 -34.79
CA HIS A 803 -3.76 -23.87 -35.97
C HIS A 803 -3.90 -24.74 -37.23
N ALA A 804 -2.94 -25.63 -37.47
CA ALA A 804 -2.97 -26.55 -38.61
C ALA A 804 -4.16 -27.53 -38.55
N VAL A 805 -4.37 -28.18 -37.40
CA VAL A 805 -5.48 -29.12 -37.21
C VAL A 805 -6.83 -28.44 -37.36
N MET A 806 -6.99 -27.21 -36.83
CA MET A 806 -8.22 -26.44 -36.99
C MET A 806 -8.47 -26.07 -38.45
N HIS A 807 -7.45 -25.66 -39.20
CA HIS A 807 -7.56 -25.39 -40.63
C HIS A 807 -8.02 -26.64 -41.42
N LEU A 808 -7.40 -27.79 -41.16
CA LEU A 808 -7.75 -29.06 -41.81
C LEU A 808 -9.17 -29.55 -41.46
N TRP A 809 -9.61 -29.33 -40.21
CA TRP A 809 -10.97 -29.68 -39.79
C TRP A 809 -12.05 -28.75 -40.40
N LEU A 810 -11.72 -27.48 -40.66
CA LEU A 810 -12.61 -26.50 -41.29
C LEU A 810 -12.75 -26.70 -42.81
N ALA A 811 -11.71 -27.22 -43.48
CA ALA A 811 -11.68 -27.40 -44.93
C ALA A 811 -12.64 -28.49 -45.47
N ASP A 812 -13.24 -29.31 -44.58
CA ASP A 812 -14.27 -30.31 -44.88
C ASP A 812 -13.95 -31.30 -46.02
N GLY A 813 -12.69 -31.74 -46.12
CA GLY A 813 -12.20 -32.70 -47.12
C GLY A 813 -12.15 -34.17 -46.66
N ASP A 814 -11.47 -35.03 -47.41
CA ASP A 814 -11.22 -36.42 -47.00
C ASP A 814 -10.39 -36.46 -45.70
N GLY A 815 -10.85 -37.22 -44.70
CA GLY A 815 -10.18 -37.36 -43.39
C GLY A 815 -10.69 -36.46 -42.26
N VAL A 816 -11.82 -35.77 -42.41
CA VAL A 816 -12.43 -34.91 -41.36
C VAL A 816 -12.58 -35.60 -39.99
N GLN A 817 -12.83 -36.91 -39.96
CA GLN A 817 -12.92 -37.67 -38.70
C GLN A 817 -11.58 -37.80 -37.97
N GLU A 818 -10.46 -37.89 -38.69
CA GLU A 818 -9.11 -37.91 -38.12
C GLU A 818 -8.82 -36.57 -37.42
N TRP A 819 -9.07 -35.47 -38.13
CA TRP A 819 -8.81 -34.12 -37.63
C TRP A 819 -9.78 -33.72 -36.52
N GLU A 820 -11.03 -34.19 -36.55
CA GLU A 820 -11.98 -34.00 -35.44
C GLU A 820 -11.48 -34.67 -34.14
N ALA A 821 -10.94 -35.89 -34.23
CA ALA A 821 -10.33 -36.55 -33.09
C ALA A 821 -9.05 -35.83 -32.62
N ALA A 822 -8.28 -35.24 -33.55
CA ALA A 822 -7.11 -34.42 -33.25
C ALA A 822 -7.48 -33.12 -32.51
N VAL A 823 -8.57 -32.44 -32.90
CA VAL A 823 -9.11 -31.25 -32.20
C VAL A 823 -9.39 -31.58 -30.73
N LEU A 824 -10.06 -32.71 -30.45
CA LEU A 824 -10.35 -33.12 -29.09
C LEU A 824 -9.12 -33.57 -28.31
N ARG A 825 -8.12 -34.17 -28.97
CA ARG A 825 -6.82 -34.47 -28.34
C ARG A 825 -6.12 -33.19 -27.89
N LEU A 826 -6.07 -32.16 -28.74
CA LEU A 826 -5.43 -30.89 -28.43
C LEU A 826 -6.18 -30.11 -27.35
N LEU A 827 -7.52 -30.10 -27.38
CA LEU A 827 -8.35 -29.51 -26.33
C LEU A 827 -8.13 -30.18 -24.95
N THR A 828 -7.83 -31.49 -24.95
CA THR A 828 -7.61 -32.32 -23.75
C THR A 828 -6.13 -32.64 -23.50
N SER A 829 -5.21 -31.82 -24.01
CA SER A 829 -3.77 -32.04 -23.91
C SER A 829 -3.21 -31.67 -22.53
N GLY A 830 -3.79 -30.67 -21.88
CA GLY A 830 -3.22 -30.03 -20.68
C GLY A 830 -2.47 -28.73 -21.00
N ASP A 831 -2.13 -28.48 -22.26
CA ASP A 831 -1.53 -27.24 -22.75
C ASP A 831 -2.61 -26.16 -22.93
N THR A 832 -2.46 -25.08 -22.17
CA THR A 832 -3.43 -23.97 -22.12
C THR A 832 -3.44 -23.14 -23.39
N ARG A 833 -2.29 -22.99 -24.06
CA ARG A 833 -2.17 -22.21 -25.30
C ARG A 833 -2.74 -22.98 -26.49
N ALA A 834 -2.52 -24.29 -26.57
CA ALA A 834 -3.14 -25.13 -27.58
C ALA A 834 -4.67 -25.13 -27.47
N ALA A 835 -5.20 -25.27 -26.24
CA ALA A 835 -6.64 -25.18 -25.99
C ALA A 835 -7.21 -23.80 -26.36
N ALA A 836 -6.48 -22.71 -26.05
CA ALA A 836 -6.88 -21.35 -26.40
C ALA A 836 -6.98 -21.17 -27.93
N VAL A 837 -6.03 -21.70 -28.70
CA VAL A 837 -6.07 -21.67 -30.18
C VAL A 837 -7.30 -22.43 -30.71
N VAL A 838 -7.54 -23.66 -30.23
CA VAL A 838 -8.71 -24.46 -30.66
C VAL A 838 -10.01 -23.70 -30.43
N VAL A 839 -10.19 -23.14 -29.24
CA VAL A 839 -11.40 -22.39 -28.86
C VAL A 839 -11.50 -21.08 -29.64
N GLY A 840 -10.40 -20.34 -29.79
CA GLY A 840 -10.36 -19.07 -30.51
C GLY A 840 -10.68 -19.20 -31.99
N VAL A 841 -10.03 -20.13 -32.68
CA VAL A 841 -10.29 -20.40 -34.13
C VAL A 841 -11.70 -20.93 -34.33
N ALA A 842 -12.21 -21.78 -33.44
CA ALA A 842 -13.59 -22.27 -33.51
C ALA A 842 -14.61 -21.14 -33.31
N TYR A 843 -14.33 -20.16 -32.46
CA TYR A 843 -15.19 -19.00 -32.25
C TYR A 843 -15.22 -18.04 -33.45
N VAL A 844 -14.07 -17.80 -34.09
CA VAL A 844 -13.99 -16.99 -35.33
C VAL A 844 -14.82 -17.63 -36.44
N ASN A 845 -14.76 -18.96 -36.57
CA ASN A 845 -15.48 -19.73 -37.60
C ASN A 845 -16.81 -20.33 -37.10
N ARG A 846 -17.41 -19.77 -36.04
CA ARG A 846 -18.60 -20.34 -35.39
C ARG A 846 -19.82 -20.45 -36.30
N GLU A 847 -19.98 -19.51 -37.24
CA GLU A 847 -21.08 -19.52 -38.20
C GLU A 847 -20.94 -20.68 -39.19
N GLN A 848 -19.72 -20.98 -39.65
CA GLN A 848 -19.43 -22.12 -40.52
C GLN A 848 -19.57 -23.45 -39.76
N LEU A 849 -19.16 -23.50 -38.49
CA LEU A 849 -19.22 -24.71 -37.66
C LEU A 849 -20.64 -25.02 -37.16
N GLY A 850 -21.54 -24.03 -37.10
CA GLY A 850 -22.91 -24.20 -36.64
C GLY A 850 -23.01 -24.92 -35.30
N THR A 851 -23.74 -26.04 -35.25
CA THR A 851 -23.94 -26.82 -34.00
C THR A 851 -22.67 -27.52 -33.50
N ALA A 852 -21.65 -27.70 -34.36
CA ALA A 852 -20.38 -28.32 -33.96
C ALA A 852 -19.60 -27.45 -32.96
N TRP A 853 -19.73 -26.12 -33.05
CA TRP A 853 -19.13 -25.18 -32.10
C TRP A 853 -19.69 -25.37 -30.69
N LEU A 854 -21.01 -25.46 -30.53
CA LEU A 854 -21.64 -25.72 -29.22
C LEU A 854 -21.25 -27.10 -28.66
N ARG A 855 -21.09 -28.11 -29.53
CA ARG A 855 -20.63 -29.45 -29.13
C ARG A 855 -19.17 -29.45 -28.68
N LEU A 856 -18.32 -28.60 -29.28
CA LEU A 856 -16.94 -28.38 -28.83
C LEU A 856 -16.91 -27.78 -27.42
N LEU A 857 -17.72 -26.74 -27.17
CA LEU A 857 -17.84 -26.14 -25.83
C LEU A 857 -18.33 -27.15 -24.80
N ARG A 858 -19.29 -28.02 -25.17
CA ARG A 858 -19.77 -29.11 -24.32
C ARG A 858 -18.67 -30.14 -24.02
N ALA A 859 -17.85 -30.50 -25.00
CA ALA A 859 -16.71 -31.38 -24.79
C ALA A 859 -15.66 -30.75 -23.85
N GLY A 860 -15.39 -29.46 -24.01
CA GLY A 860 -14.54 -28.68 -23.09
C GLY A 860 -15.13 -28.64 -21.67
N LEU A 861 -16.44 -28.45 -21.52
CA LEU A 861 -17.09 -28.48 -20.21
C LEU A 861 -16.94 -29.85 -19.54
N PHE A 862 -17.09 -30.97 -20.28
CA PHE A 862 -16.82 -32.30 -19.74
C PHE A 862 -15.36 -32.49 -19.35
N TRP A 863 -14.43 -31.97 -20.14
CA TRP A 863 -13.00 -32.01 -19.83
C TRP A 863 -12.69 -31.32 -18.50
N SER A 864 -13.30 -30.15 -18.24
CA SER A 864 -13.09 -29.39 -17.00
C SER A 864 -13.42 -30.19 -15.72
N GLY A 865 -14.34 -31.15 -15.80
CA GLY A 865 -14.64 -32.08 -14.71
C GLY A 865 -13.75 -33.33 -14.71
N LEU A 866 -13.48 -33.90 -15.90
CA LEU A 866 -12.71 -35.14 -16.04
C LEU A 866 -11.24 -34.99 -15.60
N ILE A 867 -10.62 -33.84 -15.86
CA ILE A 867 -9.21 -33.62 -15.51
C ILE A 867 -8.99 -33.58 -13.99
N LEU A 868 -9.96 -33.08 -13.23
CA LEU A 868 -9.92 -33.10 -11.76
C LEU A 868 -10.07 -34.52 -11.17
N LEU A 869 -10.41 -35.51 -11.99
CA LEU A 869 -10.46 -36.92 -11.60
C LEU A 869 -9.17 -37.67 -11.95
N ALA A 870 -8.14 -36.99 -12.49
CA ALA A 870 -6.89 -37.64 -12.86
C ALA A 870 -6.16 -38.26 -11.63
N PRO A 871 -5.50 -39.42 -11.75
CA PRO A 871 -4.97 -40.17 -10.59
C PRO A 871 -3.60 -39.63 -10.12
N HIS A 872 -3.46 -39.21 -8.87
CA HIS A 872 -2.22 -38.70 -8.28
C HIS A 872 -1.15 -39.78 -8.10
N HIS A 873 0.08 -39.35 -7.80
CA HIS A 873 1.19 -40.24 -7.51
C HIS A 873 0.88 -41.12 -6.29
N GLY A 874 0.89 -42.45 -6.48
CA GLY A 874 0.49 -43.44 -5.47
C GLY A 874 -0.93 -43.98 -5.62
N ASP A 875 -1.77 -43.43 -6.50
CA ASP A 875 -3.06 -44.04 -6.83
C ASP A 875 -2.85 -45.35 -7.62
N GLY A 876 -3.45 -46.45 -7.16
CA GLY A 876 -3.27 -47.76 -7.79
C GLY A 876 -3.67 -47.82 -9.28
N GLY A 877 -3.02 -48.69 -10.07
CA GLY A 877 -3.13 -48.73 -11.55
C GLY A 877 -4.54 -48.97 -12.13
N ASN A 878 -5.53 -49.38 -11.33
CA ASN A 878 -6.93 -49.49 -11.75
C ASN A 878 -7.60 -48.12 -11.95
N ALA A 879 -7.23 -47.10 -11.17
CA ALA A 879 -7.75 -45.74 -11.32
C ALA A 879 -7.28 -45.11 -12.63
N GLU A 880 -5.99 -45.29 -12.97
CA GLU A 880 -5.40 -44.86 -14.24
C GLU A 880 -6.07 -45.51 -15.45
N ARG A 881 -6.34 -46.83 -15.39
CA ARG A 881 -7.08 -47.52 -16.48
C ARG A 881 -8.48 -46.95 -16.69
N ALA A 882 -9.25 -46.76 -15.62
CA ALA A 882 -10.61 -46.23 -15.71
C ALA A 882 -10.65 -44.80 -16.27
N TRP A 883 -9.73 -43.95 -15.80
CA TRP A 883 -9.61 -42.57 -16.29
C TRP A 883 -9.17 -42.52 -17.76
N LYS A 884 -8.22 -43.36 -18.18
CA LYS A 884 -7.82 -43.49 -19.60
C LYS A 884 -9.00 -43.87 -20.52
N VAL A 885 -9.89 -44.75 -20.05
CA VAL A 885 -11.11 -45.11 -20.82
C VAL A 885 -12.04 -43.91 -20.96
N TRP A 886 -12.22 -43.11 -19.90
CA TRP A 886 -13.03 -41.90 -19.97
C TRP A 886 -12.42 -40.83 -20.88
N LEU A 887 -11.10 -40.64 -20.83
CA LEU A 887 -10.38 -39.74 -21.73
C LEU A 887 -10.49 -40.20 -23.20
N ALA A 888 -10.31 -41.50 -23.46
CA ALA A 888 -10.46 -42.06 -24.80
C ALA A 888 -11.90 -41.91 -25.32
N ARG A 889 -12.91 -42.03 -24.46
CA ARG A 889 -14.31 -41.79 -24.82
C ARG A 889 -14.57 -40.32 -25.15
N LEU A 890 -14.01 -39.40 -24.37
CA LEU A 890 -14.12 -37.96 -24.63
C LEU A 890 -13.43 -37.58 -25.95
N ARG A 891 -12.25 -38.14 -26.24
CA ARG A 891 -11.52 -37.91 -27.50
C ARG A 891 -12.17 -38.52 -28.75
N ARG A 892 -13.18 -39.38 -28.58
CA ARG A 892 -14.04 -39.93 -29.66
C ARG A 892 -15.41 -39.26 -29.73
N PHE A 893 -15.63 -38.19 -28.98
CA PHE A 893 -16.90 -37.49 -28.96
C PHE A 893 -17.15 -36.79 -30.30
N LEU A 894 -18.21 -37.17 -31.02
CA LEU A 894 -18.47 -36.57 -32.33
C LEU A 894 -18.88 -35.11 -32.21
N LEU A 895 -18.12 -34.21 -32.83
CA LEU A 895 -18.40 -32.77 -32.88
C LEU A 895 -19.42 -32.45 -33.98
N ARG A 896 -19.32 -33.07 -35.16
CA ARG A 896 -20.36 -32.99 -36.20
C ARG A 896 -21.44 -34.05 -35.95
N GLY A 897 -22.42 -33.71 -35.12
CA GLY A 897 -23.51 -34.60 -34.68
C GLY A 897 -24.86 -33.89 -34.53
N PRO A 898 -25.88 -34.52 -33.91
CA PRO A 898 -27.22 -33.95 -33.80
C PRO A 898 -27.24 -32.59 -33.09
N SER A 899 -28.25 -31.77 -33.42
CA SER A 899 -28.39 -30.37 -33.02
C SER A 899 -28.15 -30.17 -31.52
N ALA A 900 -27.20 -29.31 -31.18
CA ALA A 900 -26.92 -28.91 -29.81
C ALA A 900 -27.44 -27.49 -29.59
N THR A 901 -27.97 -27.24 -28.40
CA THR A 901 -28.49 -25.94 -27.97
C THR A 901 -27.64 -25.39 -26.82
N LEU A 902 -27.81 -24.11 -26.49
CA LEU A 902 -27.14 -23.51 -25.33
C LEU A 902 -27.52 -24.23 -24.02
N ASP A 903 -28.73 -24.78 -23.95
CA ASP A 903 -29.21 -25.53 -22.77
C ASP A 903 -28.43 -26.82 -22.51
N ASP A 904 -27.72 -27.34 -23.50
CA ASP A 904 -26.84 -28.50 -23.35
C ASP A 904 -25.57 -28.20 -22.53
N LEU A 905 -25.22 -26.93 -22.31
CA LEU A 905 -24.11 -26.48 -21.45
C LEU A 905 -24.56 -26.47 -19.97
N ASP A 906 -24.84 -27.64 -19.43
CA ASP A 906 -25.31 -27.84 -18.06
C ASP A 906 -24.16 -28.08 -17.07
N PHE A 907 -23.64 -27.01 -16.49
CA PHE A 907 -22.59 -27.04 -15.47
C PHE A 907 -22.98 -27.89 -14.26
N ARG A 908 -24.24 -27.79 -13.78
CA ARG A 908 -24.71 -28.51 -12.59
C ARG A 908 -24.66 -30.02 -12.81
N ARG A 909 -25.07 -30.48 -13.99
CA ARG A 909 -25.00 -31.90 -14.36
C ARG A 909 -23.57 -32.43 -14.40
N VAL A 910 -22.63 -31.66 -14.95
CA VAL A 910 -21.22 -32.08 -15.03
C VAL A 910 -20.60 -32.15 -13.64
N VAL A 911 -20.85 -31.17 -12.77
CA VAL A 911 -20.42 -31.17 -11.37
C VAL A 911 -20.95 -32.39 -10.62
N ALA A 912 -22.27 -32.63 -10.68
CA ALA A 912 -22.90 -33.77 -10.01
C ALA A 912 -22.34 -35.11 -10.53
N GLY A 913 -22.04 -35.19 -11.84
CA GLY A 913 -21.37 -36.34 -12.45
C GLY A 913 -19.96 -36.56 -11.89
N ARG A 914 -19.17 -35.50 -11.77
CA ARG A 914 -17.81 -35.51 -11.24
C ARG A 914 -17.79 -35.87 -9.75
N GLU A 915 -18.62 -35.23 -8.92
CA GLU A 915 -18.77 -35.53 -7.49
C GLU A 915 -19.12 -37.00 -7.25
N ARG A 916 -20.07 -37.54 -8.04
CA ARG A 916 -20.46 -38.96 -7.95
C ARG A 916 -19.28 -39.88 -8.25
N LEU A 917 -18.50 -39.58 -9.29
CA LEU A 917 -17.34 -40.39 -9.68
C LEU A 917 -16.20 -40.28 -8.66
N ASP A 918 -15.94 -39.08 -8.14
CA ASP A 918 -14.93 -38.84 -7.11
C ASP A 918 -15.29 -39.55 -5.79
N PHE A 919 -16.54 -39.44 -5.35
CA PHE A 919 -17.03 -40.16 -4.18
C PHE A 919 -16.89 -41.69 -4.34
N GLN A 920 -17.27 -42.24 -5.49
CA GLN A 920 -17.08 -43.66 -5.79
C GLN A 920 -15.60 -44.06 -5.77
N ARG A 921 -14.70 -43.22 -6.31
CA ARG A 921 -13.26 -43.45 -6.29
C ARG A 921 -12.72 -43.48 -4.85
N ARG A 922 -13.02 -42.45 -4.04
CA ARG A 922 -12.59 -42.37 -2.63
C ARG A 922 -13.15 -43.51 -1.79
N THR A 923 -14.39 -43.93 -2.04
CA THR A 923 -15.03 -45.07 -1.35
C THR A 923 -14.27 -46.37 -1.62
N ARG A 924 -13.90 -46.64 -2.89
CA ARG A 924 -13.11 -47.84 -3.24
C ARG A 924 -11.72 -47.84 -2.58
N LEU A 925 -11.05 -46.68 -2.53
CA LEU A 925 -9.74 -46.55 -1.88
C LEU A 925 -9.84 -46.77 -0.36
N TYR A 926 -10.89 -46.23 0.28
CA TYR A 926 -11.16 -46.46 1.69
C TYR A 926 -11.46 -47.94 2.01
N GLU A 927 -12.27 -48.61 1.19
CA GLU A 927 -12.58 -50.04 1.33
C GLU A 927 -11.33 -50.93 1.13
N ALA A 928 -10.36 -50.49 0.33
CA ALA A 928 -9.10 -51.19 0.09
C ALA A 928 -8.08 -51.11 1.24
N ARG A 929 -8.38 -50.40 2.35
CA ARG A 929 -7.51 -50.22 3.55
C ARG A 929 -6.11 -49.67 3.24
N ASP A 930 -6.02 -48.76 2.27
CA ASP A 930 -4.77 -48.04 1.98
C ASP A 930 -4.37 -47.16 3.18
N GLN A 931 -3.15 -47.32 3.70
CA GLN A 931 -2.66 -46.65 4.92
C GLN A 931 -2.51 -45.13 4.76
N THR A 932 -2.58 -44.63 3.53
CA THR A 932 -2.44 -43.21 3.20
C THR A 932 -3.70 -42.38 3.47
N TRP A 933 -4.88 -42.99 3.61
CA TRP A 933 -6.16 -42.27 3.69
C TRP A 933 -6.68 -42.15 5.14
N ARG A 934 -6.84 -40.92 5.65
CA ARG A 934 -7.45 -40.65 6.97
C ARG A 934 -8.92 -40.24 6.83
N GLY A 935 -9.84 -41.12 7.24
CA GLY A 935 -11.26 -40.82 7.44
C GLY A 935 -12.23 -41.49 6.46
N LYS A 936 -13.47 -41.73 6.89
CA LYS A 936 -14.54 -42.30 6.05
C LYS A 936 -14.94 -41.29 4.96
N PRO A 937 -14.97 -41.66 3.66
CA PRO A 937 -15.36 -40.74 2.60
C PRO A 937 -16.80 -40.25 2.79
N ALA A 938 -16.98 -38.93 2.76
CA ALA A 938 -18.27 -38.27 2.73
C ALA A 938 -18.53 -37.72 1.31
N ARG A 939 -19.80 -37.56 0.94
CA ARG A 939 -20.14 -36.78 -0.25
C ARG A 939 -19.80 -35.32 0.03
N GLU A 940 -18.79 -34.79 -0.65
CA GLU A 940 -18.53 -33.35 -0.66
C GLU A 940 -19.77 -32.63 -1.20
N ARG A 941 -20.18 -31.55 -0.53
CA ARG A 941 -21.16 -30.60 -1.06
C ARG A 941 -20.39 -29.49 -1.76
N GLY A 942 -20.70 -29.22 -3.04
CA GLY A 942 -20.10 -28.09 -3.77
C GLY A 942 -18.79 -28.44 -4.48
N GLY A 943 -18.79 -29.49 -5.31
CA GLY A 943 -17.69 -29.86 -6.18
C GLY A 943 -17.35 -28.76 -7.19
N SER A 944 -16.06 -28.59 -7.45
CA SER A 944 -15.55 -27.66 -8.46
C SER A 944 -15.30 -28.36 -9.81
N LEU A 945 -15.33 -27.56 -10.87
CA LEU A 945 -14.70 -27.82 -12.17
C LEU A 945 -13.35 -27.09 -12.23
N ASP A 946 -12.56 -27.40 -13.26
CA ASP A 946 -11.30 -26.71 -13.54
C ASP A 946 -11.55 -25.26 -14.00
N GLY A 947 -11.48 -24.32 -13.05
CA GLY A 947 -11.73 -22.90 -13.30
C GLY A 947 -10.75 -22.25 -14.27
N HIS A 948 -9.50 -22.69 -14.28
CA HIS A 948 -8.49 -22.15 -15.20
C HIS A 948 -8.81 -22.55 -16.65
N PHE A 949 -9.12 -23.83 -16.89
CA PHE A 949 -9.52 -24.29 -18.22
C PHE A 949 -10.85 -23.67 -18.67
N LEU A 950 -11.82 -23.50 -17.77
CA LEU A 950 -13.09 -22.84 -18.10
C LEU A 950 -12.90 -21.37 -18.50
N GLY A 951 -11.95 -20.65 -17.89
CA GLY A 951 -11.57 -19.30 -18.31
C GLY A 951 -11.09 -19.27 -19.76
N ILE A 952 -10.29 -20.26 -20.17
CA ILE A 952 -9.83 -20.41 -21.57
C ILE A 952 -11.02 -20.74 -22.49
N LEU A 953 -11.88 -21.68 -22.09
CA LEU A 953 -13.02 -22.14 -22.87
C LEU A 953 -14.04 -21.03 -23.19
N PHE A 954 -14.24 -20.10 -22.24
CA PHE A 954 -15.19 -18.99 -22.37
C PHE A 954 -14.51 -17.62 -22.55
N HIS A 955 -13.21 -17.60 -22.91
CA HIS A 955 -12.47 -16.36 -23.12
C HIS A 955 -13.12 -15.43 -24.17
N TRP A 956 -13.68 -16.02 -25.23
CA TRP A 956 -14.44 -15.29 -26.28
C TRP A 956 -15.70 -14.58 -25.76
N LEU A 957 -16.28 -15.05 -24.66
CA LEU A 957 -17.41 -14.40 -23.97
C LEU A 957 -16.90 -13.36 -22.99
N ILE A 958 -15.88 -13.70 -22.21
CA ILE A 958 -15.33 -12.88 -21.11
C ILE A 958 -14.65 -11.62 -21.64
N GLU A 959 -13.64 -11.78 -22.51
CA GLU A 959 -12.85 -10.68 -23.07
C GLU A 959 -13.19 -10.41 -24.55
N GLY A 960 -13.77 -11.38 -25.25
CA GLY A 960 -14.16 -11.24 -26.65
C GLY A 960 -15.50 -10.53 -26.88
N GLY A 961 -15.83 -10.38 -28.17
CA GLY A 961 -17.06 -9.73 -28.65
C GLY A 961 -18.37 -10.46 -28.33
N GLY A 962 -18.29 -11.66 -27.74
CA GLY A 962 -19.47 -12.51 -27.50
C GLY A 962 -20.07 -13.07 -28.79
N THR A 963 -21.25 -13.66 -28.72
CA THR A 963 -21.84 -14.30 -29.91
C THR A 963 -22.32 -13.30 -30.96
N GLY A 964 -22.51 -12.04 -30.58
CA GLY A 964 -23.21 -11.01 -31.36
C GLY A 964 -24.68 -10.87 -30.97
N ASP A 965 -25.23 -11.87 -30.27
CA ASP A 965 -26.55 -11.84 -29.62
C ASP A 965 -26.36 -11.56 -28.12
N ARG A 966 -26.74 -10.34 -27.71
CA ARG A 966 -26.57 -9.87 -26.33
C ARG A 966 -27.41 -10.66 -25.32
N ASP A 967 -28.59 -11.11 -25.71
CA ASP A 967 -29.49 -11.87 -24.85
C ASP A 967 -28.93 -13.28 -24.62
N LEU A 968 -28.36 -13.88 -25.67
CA LEU A 968 -27.64 -15.14 -25.57
C LEU A 968 -26.40 -15.03 -24.66
N ASP A 969 -25.59 -13.99 -24.85
CA ASP A 969 -24.38 -13.75 -24.04
C ASP A 969 -24.71 -13.52 -22.57
N THR A 970 -25.79 -12.77 -22.30
CA THR A 970 -26.30 -12.52 -20.95
C THR A 970 -26.75 -13.79 -20.27
N ARG A 971 -27.57 -14.61 -20.94
CA ARG A 971 -28.01 -15.91 -20.40
C ARG A 971 -26.84 -16.83 -20.09
N LEU A 972 -25.84 -16.88 -20.97
CA LEU A 972 -24.67 -17.73 -20.78
C LEU A 972 -23.82 -17.23 -19.59
N ALA A 973 -23.60 -15.92 -19.48
CA ALA A 973 -22.85 -15.34 -18.38
C ALA A 973 -23.53 -15.54 -17.02
N LEU A 974 -24.86 -15.35 -16.96
CA LEU A 974 -25.65 -15.63 -15.78
C LEU A 974 -25.62 -17.12 -15.40
N ARG A 975 -25.63 -18.03 -16.38
CA ARG A 975 -25.52 -19.48 -16.11
C ARG A 975 -24.16 -19.87 -15.52
N ILE A 976 -23.08 -19.24 -15.97
CA ILE A 976 -21.73 -19.45 -15.40
C ILE A 976 -21.68 -18.90 -13.97
N TRP A 977 -22.24 -17.70 -13.75
CA TRP A 977 -22.35 -17.11 -12.42
C TRP A 977 -23.19 -17.97 -11.46
N ASP A 978 -24.34 -18.48 -11.89
CA ASP A 978 -25.20 -19.37 -11.11
C ASP A 978 -24.49 -20.66 -10.70
N TYR A 979 -23.59 -21.18 -11.54
CA TYR A 979 -22.76 -22.32 -11.18
C TYR A 979 -21.74 -21.94 -10.10
N ASP A 980 -20.99 -20.85 -10.29
CA ASP A 980 -19.91 -20.49 -9.36
C ASP A 980 -20.46 -20.02 -8.00
N SER A 981 -21.57 -19.28 -7.99
CA SER A 981 -22.24 -18.82 -6.77
C SER A 981 -22.89 -19.99 -6.01
N ALA A 982 -23.50 -20.95 -6.70
CA ALA A 982 -24.05 -22.15 -6.06
C ALA A 982 -22.93 -23.03 -5.45
N ARG A 983 -21.79 -23.16 -6.14
CA ARG A 983 -20.59 -23.82 -5.61
C ARG A 983 -20.09 -23.11 -4.35
N ALA A 984 -19.90 -21.79 -4.42
CA ALA A 984 -19.39 -20.99 -3.30
C ALA A 984 -20.30 -21.06 -2.07
N LYS A 985 -21.62 -21.03 -2.27
CA LYS A 985 -22.64 -21.18 -1.23
C LYS A 985 -22.68 -22.59 -0.61
N ALA A 986 -22.40 -23.63 -1.39
CA ALA A 986 -22.41 -25.01 -0.90
C ALA A 986 -21.18 -25.36 -0.03
N ARG A 987 -20.09 -24.59 -0.16
CA ARG A 987 -18.83 -24.74 0.59
C ARG A 987 -18.71 -23.85 1.82
N THR A 988 -19.79 -23.20 2.22
CA THR A 988 -19.81 -22.32 3.39
C THR A 988 -19.55 -23.12 4.68
N GLU A 989 -18.30 -23.09 5.15
CA GLU A 989 -17.87 -23.68 6.43
C GLU A 989 -17.76 -22.63 7.54
N LYS A 990 -17.88 -21.33 7.21
CA LYS A 990 -17.75 -20.22 8.17
C LYS A 990 -19.02 -20.03 9.01
N GLU A 991 -18.82 -19.64 10.27
CA GLU A 991 -19.83 -19.48 11.34
C GLU A 991 -21.03 -18.58 10.96
N HIS A 992 -20.90 -17.72 9.94
CA HIS A 992 -21.91 -16.73 9.55
C HIS A 992 -22.50 -16.91 8.14
N GLY A 993 -22.25 -18.03 7.46
CA GLY A 993 -22.91 -18.28 6.18
C GLY A 993 -22.24 -17.61 4.97
N GLU A 994 -21.02 -17.09 5.14
CA GLU A 994 -20.25 -16.40 4.10
C GLU A 994 -19.87 -17.34 2.95
N TYR A 995 -19.95 -16.84 1.71
CA TYR A 995 -19.57 -17.62 0.53
C TYR A 995 -18.05 -17.80 0.53
N ASP A 996 -17.59 -18.97 0.11
CA ASP A 996 -16.18 -19.14 -0.23
C ASP A 996 -15.78 -18.21 -1.40
N LEU A 997 -14.49 -18.00 -1.62
CA LEU A 997 -14.03 -17.16 -2.72
C LEU A 997 -14.52 -17.73 -4.08
N PRO A 998 -14.94 -16.86 -5.01
CA PRO A 998 -15.18 -17.23 -6.40
C PRO A 998 -13.96 -17.96 -6.97
N SER A 999 -14.19 -18.80 -7.99
CA SER A 999 -13.10 -19.52 -8.63
C SER A 999 -12.10 -18.50 -9.19
N GLN A 1000 -10.82 -18.62 -8.81
CA GLN A 1000 -9.78 -17.71 -9.29
C GLN A 1000 -9.78 -17.73 -10.83
N ASN A 1001 -9.73 -16.53 -11.42
CA ASN A 1001 -9.94 -16.24 -12.85
C ASN A 1001 -11.42 -16.27 -13.27
N LEU A 1002 -12.06 -17.43 -13.49
CA LEU A 1002 -13.41 -17.50 -14.11
C LEU A 1002 -14.50 -16.70 -13.37
N GLY A 1003 -14.60 -16.83 -12.04
CA GLY A 1003 -15.70 -16.24 -11.27
C GLY A 1003 -15.63 -14.71 -11.20
N TYR A 1004 -14.42 -14.15 -11.14
CA TYR A 1004 -14.24 -12.71 -11.16
C TYR A 1004 -14.38 -12.14 -12.58
N ASP A 1005 -13.82 -12.83 -13.56
CA ASP A 1005 -13.92 -12.48 -14.98
C ASP A 1005 -15.37 -12.41 -15.47
N ILE A 1006 -16.22 -13.35 -15.03
CA ILE A 1006 -17.63 -13.33 -15.43
C ILE A 1006 -18.41 -12.18 -14.79
N LEU A 1007 -18.08 -11.79 -13.56
CA LEU A 1007 -18.69 -10.61 -12.91
C LEU A 1007 -18.31 -9.33 -13.64
N GLN A 1008 -17.07 -9.23 -14.14
CA GLN A 1008 -16.64 -8.12 -14.99
C GLN A 1008 -17.42 -8.07 -16.32
N LYS A 1009 -17.66 -9.24 -16.95
CA LYS A 1009 -18.49 -9.31 -18.15
C LYS A 1009 -19.94 -8.92 -17.87
N LEU A 1010 -20.53 -9.39 -16.77
CA LEU A 1010 -21.89 -9.03 -16.35
C LEU A 1010 -22.03 -7.52 -16.08
N GLY A 1011 -21.01 -6.87 -15.52
CA GLY A 1011 -20.99 -5.40 -15.38
C GLY A 1011 -21.04 -4.70 -16.75
N THR A 1012 -20.28 -5.21 -17.73
CA THR A 1012 -20.29 -4.68 -19.11
C THR A 1012 -21.66 -4.87 -19.78
N LEU A 1013 -22.24 -6.07 -19.64
CA LEU A 1013 -23.56 -6.38 -20.19
C LEU A 1013 -24.67 -5.56 -19.54
N SER A 1014 -24.55 -5.25 -18.24
CA SER A 1014 -25.53 -4.42 -17.52
C SER A 1014 -25.63 -3.02 -18.10
N ILE A 1015 -24.50 -2.39 -18.45
CA ILE A 1015 -24.48 -1.05 -19.09
C ILE A 1015 -24.96 -1.12 -20.53
N ALA A 1016 -24.56 -2.15 -21.28
CA ALA A 1016 -24.93 -2.33 -22.67
C ALA A 1016 -26.40 -2.74 -22.89
N ALA A 1017 -27.11 -3.14 -21.83
CA ALA A 1017 -28.50 -3.57 -21.89
C ALA A 1017 -29.45 -2.39 -22.24
N PRO A 1018 -30.51 -2.65 -23.05
CA PRO A 1018 -31.58 -1.68 -23.28
C PRO A 1018 -32.23 -1.20 -21.98
N ALA A 1019 -32.79 0.01 -22.00
CA ALA A 1019 -33.48 0.56 -20.85
C ALA A 1019 -34.64 -0.36 -20.42
N GLY A 1020 -34.62 -0.82 -19.15
CA GLY A 1020 -35.64 -1.70 -18.60
C GLY A 1020 -35.26 -3.18 -18.60
N GLU A 1021 -34.21 -3.58 -19.33
CA GLU A 1021 -33.69 -4.95 -19.37
C GLU A 1021 -32.42 -5.13 -18.52
N ASP A 1022 -31.75 -4.04 -18.16
CA ASP A 1022 -30.52 -4.03 -17.36
C ASP A 1022 -30.69 -4.71 -15.99
N ARG A 1023 -31.87 -4.56 -15.37
CA ARG A 1023 -32.21 -5.20 -14.10
C ARG A 1023 -32.12 -6.72 -14.15
N ALA A 1024 -32.49 -7.34 -15.26
CA ALA A 1024 -32.39 -8.79 -15.43
C ALA A 1024 -30.92 -9.28 -15.44
N VAL A 1025 -29.96 -8.39 -15.66
CA VAL A 1025 -28.52 -8.71 -15.69
C VAL A 1025 -27.87 -8.54 -14.31
N TRP A 1026 -28.05 -7.38 -13.66
CA TRP A 1026 -27.35 -7.07 -12.41
C TRP A 1026 -28.07 -7.60 -11.16
N GLU A 1027 -29.41 -7.73 -11.16
CA GLU A 1027 -30.17 -8.15 -9.97
C GLU A 1027 -29.83 -9.58 -9.52
N PRO A 1028 -29.67 -10.58 -10.41
CA PRO A 1028 -29.23 -11.92 -10.02
C PRO A 1028 -27.90 -11.91 -9.25
N VAL A 1029 -26.98 -11.00 -9.59
CA VAL A 1029 -25.71 -10.84 -8.89
C VAL A 1029 -25.93 -10.21 -7.50
N LEU A 1030 -26.62 -9.06 -7.42
CA LEU A 1030 -26.83 -8.34 -6.15
C LEU A 1030 -27.75 -9.08 -5.17
N SER A 1031 -28.62 -9.98 -5.65
CA SER A 1031 -29.57 -10.75 -4.83
C SER A 1031 -28.90 -11.65 -3.78
N HIS A 1032 -27.62 -12.02 -3.96
CA HIS A 1032 -26.88 -12.84 -3.01
C HIS A 1032 -26.58 -12.13 -1.67
N GLY A 1033 -26.60 -10.79 -1.66
CA GLY A 1033 -26.44 -9.98 -0.44
C GLY A 1033 -25.06 -10.13 0.25
N PRO A 1034 -24.94 -9.73 1.53
CA PRO A 1034 -23.65 -9.59 2.21
C PRO A 1034 -22.88 -10.91 2.40
N ALA A 1035 -23.54 -12.06 2.26
CA ALA A 1035 -22.87 -13.36 2.25
C ALA A 1035 -21.89 -13.52 1.08
N ALA A 1036 -22.12 -12.81 -0.05
CA ALA A 1036 -21.26 -12.83 -1.23
C ALA A 1036 -20.37 -11.58 -1.36
N HIS A 1037 -20.00 -10.94 -0.25
CA HIS A 1037 -19.38 -9.61 -0.28
C HIS A 1037 -18.12 -9.49 -1.13
N TYR A 1038 -17.24 -10.51 -1.17
CA TYR A 1038 -16.05 -10.49 -2.04
C TYR A 1038 -16.42 -10.42 -3.53
N ALA A 1039 -17.42 -11.19 -3.95
CA ALA A 1039 -17.91 -11.20 -5.32
C ALA A 1039 -18.63 -9.89 -5.67
N LEU A 1040 -19.51 -9.43 -4.79
CA LEU A 1040 -20.25 -8.17 -4.98
C LEU A 1040 -19.33 -6.97 -5.05
N GLN A 1041 -18.33 -6.88 -4.17
CA GLN A 1041 -17.34 -5.81 -4.20
C GLN A 1041 -16.57 -5.81 -5.53
N HIS A 1042 -16.22 -6.99 -6.06
CA HIS A 1042 -15.57 -7.09 -7.36
C HIS A 1042 -16.49 -6.68 -8.52
N PHE A 1043 -17.76 -7.09 -8.50
CA PHE A 1043 -18.76 -6.68 -9.48
C PHE A 1043 -18.96 -5.16 -9.49
N ILE A 1044 -19.16 -4.55 -8.31
CA ILE A 1044 -19.35 -3.11 -8.15
C ILE A 1044 -18.11 -2.37 -8.69
N ARG A 1045 -16.91 -2.74 -8.24
CA ARG A 1045 -15.66 -2.15 -8.73
C ARG A 1045 -15.55 -2.25 -10.26
N SER A 1046 -15.86 -3.42 -10.83
CA SER A 1046 -15.82 -3.63 -12.27
C SER A 1046 -16.84 -2.77 -13.02
N LEU A 1047 -18.03 -2.54 -12.45
CA LEU A 1047 -19.04 -1.63 -13.00
C LEU A 1047 -18.50 -0.20 -13.09
N PHE A 1048 -17.92 0.33 -12.01
CA PHE A 1048 -17.34 1.69 -12.00
C PHE A 1048 -16.13 1.84 -12.94
N LEU A 1049 -15.29 0.80 -13.05
CA LEU A 1049 -14.14 0.81 -13.98
C LEU A 1049 -14.55 0.95 -15.45
N ARG A 1050 -15.80 0.63 -15.83
CA ARG A 1050 -16.29 0.75 -17.20
C ARG A 1050 -16.32 2.20 -17.70
N LEU A 1051 -16.52 3.19 -16.84
CA LEU A 1051 -16.45 4.61 -17.20
C LEU A 1051 -15.08 4.98 -17.80
N GLY A 1052 -13.99 4.43 -17.25
CA GLY A 1052 -12.64 4.63 -17.78
C GLY A 1052 -12.35 3.88 -19.08
N LYS A 1053 -13.20 2.91 -19.46
CA LYS A 1053 -13.06 2.11 -20.70
C LYS A 1053 -13.86 2.69 -21.88
N GLY A 1054 -14.53 3.83 -21.71
CA GLY A 1054 -15.27 4.51 -22.78
C GLY A 1054 -16.70 4.02 -23.01
N ASP A 1055 -17.30 3.31 -22.04
CA ASP A 1055 -18.73 2.96 -22.09
C ASP A 1055 -19.62 4.21 -21.95
N ASP A 1056 -20.86 4.14 -22.44
CA ASP A 1056 -21.81 5.26 -22.44
C ASP A 1056 -22.07 5.79 -21.01
N PRO A 1057 -21.67 7.04 -20.70
CA PRO A 1057 -21.88 7.65 -19.38
C PRO A 1057 -23.36 7.72 -18.97
N VAL A 1058 -24.28 7.88 -19.93
CA VAL A 1058 -25.72 8.00 -19.65
C VAL A 1058 -26.30 6.63 -19.27
N ALA A 1059 -25.96 5.59 -20.02
CA ALA A 1059 -26.35 4.22 -19.68
C ALA A 1059 -25.75 3.78 -18.34
N PHE A 1060 -24.48 4.13 -18.05
CA PHE A 1060 -23.88 3.87 -16.75
C PHE A 1060 -24.65 4.57 -15.63
N GLU A 1061 -24.94 5.87 -15.74
CA GLU A 1061 -25.61 6.63 -14.69
C GLU A 1061 -27.00 6.04 -14.36
N ARG A 1062 -27.72 5.57 -15.38
CA ARG A 1062 -29.00 4.86 -15.21
C ARG A 1062 -28.84 3.58 -14.39
N VAL A 1063 -27.90 2.71 -14.76
CA VAL A 1063 -27.64 1.43 -14.08
C VAL A 1063 -27.11 1.66 -12.67
N TRP A 1064 -26.21 2.62 -12.50
CA TRP A 1064 -25.68 3.02 -11.21
C TRP A 1064 -26.78 3.51 -10.25
N ARG A 1065 -27.68 4.39 -10.71
CA ARG A 1065 -28.85 4.81 -9.91
C ARG A 1065 -29.71 3.61 -9.49
N ALA A 1066 -30.05 2.74 -10.45
CA ALA A 1066 -30.93 1.59 -10.19
C ALA A 1066 -30.31 0.60 -9.19
N THR A 1067 -29.01 0.32 -9.32
CA THR A 1067 -28.28 -0.57 -8.39
C THR A 1067 -28.13 0.04 -6.99
N ALA A 1068 -27.88 1.35 -6.89
CA ALA A 1068 -27.85 2.06 -5.61
C ALA A 1068 -29.22 2.09 -4.93
N GLU A 1069 -30.30 2.33 -5.68
CA GLU A 1069 -31.68 2.25 -5.18
C GLU A 1069 -32.01 0.85 -4.64
N TYR A 1070 -31.62 -0.19 -5.38
CA TYR A 1070 -31.78 -1.57 -4.95
C TYR A 1070 -31.03 -1.85 -3.64
N GLY A 1071 -29.76 -1.45 -3.54
CA GLY A 1071 -28.96 -1.63 -2.33
C GLY A 1071 -29.54 -0.90 -1.11
N LEU A 1072 -30.07 0.31 -1.30
CA LEU A 1072 -30.71 1.06 -0.23
C LEU A 1072 -32.04 0.46 0.23
N ALA A 1073 -32.80 -0.15 -0.69
CA ALA A 1073 -34.05 -0.84 -0.38
C ALA A 1073 -33.83 -2.25 0.19
N ALA A 1074 -32.68 -2.88 -0.09
CA ALA A 1074 -32.37 -4.22 0.33
C ALA A 1074 -32.03 -4.30 1.84
N SER A 1075 -32.56 -5.31 2.52
CA SER A 1075 -32.28 -5.57 3.94
C SER A 1075 -30.96 -6.34 4.12
N TRP A 1076 -29.82 -5.71 3.82
CA TRP A 1076 -28.48 -6.30 3.94
C TRP A 1076 -27.89 -6.27 5.36
N SER A 1077 -28.70 -5.99 6.38
CA SER A 1077 -28.30 -5.99 7.79
C SER A 1077 -28.41 -7.39 8.44
N GLN A 1078 -27.82 -8.41 7.80
CA GLN A 1078 -27.86 -9.79 8.33
C GLN A 1078 -26.99 -9.92 9.60
N PRO A 1079 -27.46 -10.60 10.68
CA PRO A 1079 -26.66 -10.84 11.88
C PRO A 1079 -25.32 -11.51 11.54
N GLY A 1080 -24.20 -10.97 12.03
CA GLY A 1080 -22.85 -11.45 11.74
C GLY A 1080 -22.22 -10.92 10.44
N LEU A 1081 -23.01 -10.44 9.47
CA LEU A 1081 -22.53 -9.92 8.17
C LEU A 1081 -22.97 -8.48 7.87
N TRP A 1082 -23.65 -7.83 8.81
CA TRP A 1082 -24.23 -6.50 8.63
C TRP A 1082 -23.19 -5.44 8.20
N PHE A 1083 -21.95 -5.52 8.72
CA PHE A 1083 -20.88 -4.58 8.39
C PHE A 1083 -20.45 -4.69 6.91
N TYR A 1084 -20.44 -5.90 6.34
CA TYR A 1084 -20.22 -6.09 4.91
C TYR A 1084 -21.38 -5.51 4.08
N GLY A 1085 -22.61 -5.65 4.58
CA GLY A 1085 -23.78 -5.02 3.96
C GLY A 1085 -23.66 -3.50 3.86
N GLU A 1086 -23.33 -2.83 4.98
CA GLU A 1086 -23.10 -1.38 5.02
C GLU A 1086 -21.99 -0.95 4.07
N ARG A 1087 -20.89 -1.70 4.02
CA ARG A 1087 -19.76 -1.46 3.12
C ARG A 1087 -20.15 -1.57 1.64
N LEU A 1088 -20.88 -2.61 1.25
CA LEU A 1088 -21.35 -2.80 -0.13
C LEU A 1088 -22.28 -1.68 -0.58
N ILE A 1089 -23.13 -1.18 0.32
CA ILE A 1089 -24.00 -0.04 0.02
C ILE A 1089 -23.20 1.25 -0.16
N CYS A 1090 -22.16 1.46 0.64
CA CYS A 1090 -21.22 2.57 0.43
C CYS A 1090 -20.53 2.46 -0.94
N ASP A 1091 -20.06 1.26 -1.31
CA ASP A 1091 -19.44 1.01 -2.61
C ASP A 1091 -20.44 1.28 -3.76
N LEU A 1092 -21.71 0.86 -3.63
CA LEU A 1092 -22.78 1.16 -4.60
C LEU A 1092 -23.11 2.65 -4.71
N LEU A 1093 -23.01 3.40 -3.62
CA LEU A 1093 -23.16 4.87 -3.62
C LEU A 1093 -21.95 5.58 -4.24
N GLY A 1094 -20.89 4.84 -4.59
CA GLY A 1094 -19.70 5.35 -5.25
C GLY A 1094 -18.59 5.80 -4.33
N PHE A 1095 -18.67 5.51 -3.02
CA PHE A 1095 -17.60 5.85 -2.08
C PHE A 1095 -16.38 4.94 -2.33
N GLY A 1096 -15.22 5.54 -2.62
CA GLY A 1096 -14.02 4.84 -3.07
C GLY A 1096 -13.92 4.65 -4.60
N HIS A 1097 -14.85 5.23 -5.37
CA HIS A 1097 -14.88 5.20 -6.84
C HIS A 1097 -14.96 6.60 -7.46
N GLU A 1098 -14.47 7.63 -6.74
CA GLU A 1098 -14.61 9.04 -7.09
C GLU A 1098 -13.86 9.42 -8.38
N ASP A 1099 -12.70 8.79 -8.63
CA ASP A 1099 -11.92 8.99 -9.86
C ASP A 1099 -12.70 8.55 -11.11
N ALA A 1100 -13.40 7.40 -11.01
CA ALA A 1100 -14.25 6.91 -12.10
C ALA A 1100 -15.46 7.83 -12.29
N LEU A 1101 -16.10 8.24 -11.20
CA LEU A 1101 -17.27 9.13 -11.22
C LEU A 1101 -16.96 10.52 -11.78
N SER A 1102 -15.72 11.00 -11.65
CA SER A 1102 -15.26 12.27 -12.20
C SER A 1102 -15.31 12.33 -13.74
N LEU A 1103 -15.46 11.18 -14.41
CA LEU A 1103 -15.66 11.10 -15.87
C LEU A 1103 -17.10 11.41 -16.31
N LEU A 1104 -18.06 11.46 -15.37
CA LEU A 1104 -19.44 11.78 -15.69
C LEU A 1104 -19.63 13.27 -15.99
N PRO A 1105 -20.67 13.65 -16.77
CA PRO A 1105 -21.01 15.04 -17.01
C PRO A 1105 -21.27 15.80 -15.70
N SER A 1106 -20.95 17.11 -15.72
CA SER A 1106 -21.17 17.99 -14.56
C SER A 1106 -22.62 17.89 -14.04
N GLY A 1107 -22.75 17.91 -12.71
CA GLY A 1107 -24.05 17.78 -12.03
C GLY A 1107 -24.53 16.34 -11.80
N ALA A 1108 -23.79 15.29 -12.19
CA ALA A 1108 -24.14 13.90 -11.87
C ALA A 1108 -24.33 13.64 -10.36
N ALA A 1109 -23.44 14.17 -9.53
CA ALA A 1109 -23.56 14.11 -8.07
C ALA A 1109 -24.89 14.73 -7.58
N LEU A 1110 -25.32 15.87 -8.15
CA LEU A 1110 -26.58 16.52 -7.80
C LEU A 1110 -27.80 15.72 -8.22
N ARG A 1111 -27.73 14.99 -9.35
CA ARG A 1111 -28.81 14.09 -9.76
C ARG A 1111 -29.00 12.96 -8.75
N MET A 1112 -27.93 12.48 -8.11
CA MET A 1112 -27.96 11.43 -7.09
C MET A 1112 -28.26 11.94 -5.66
N LYS A 1113 -28.52 13.24 -5.48
CA LYS A 1113 -28.67 13.89 -4.17
C LYS A 1113 -29.72 13.23 -3.27
N ASP A 1114 -30.85 12.79 -3.84
CA ASP A 1114 -31.92 12.16 -3.07
C ASP A 1114 -31.52 10.80 -2.47
N LEU A 1115 -30.65 10.05 -3.15
CA LEU A 1115 -30.09 8.78 -2.67
C LEU A 1115 -29.11 9.02 -1.53
N TYR A 1116 -28.22 10.01 -1.68
CA TYR A 1116 -27.29 10.38 -0.61
C TYR A 1116 -28.03 10.89 0.62
N ALA A 1117 -29.10 11.69 0.45
CA ALA A 1117 -29.92 12.16 1.57
C ALA A 1117 -30.60 11.01 2.32
N ARG A 1118 -31.19 10.05 1.59
CA ARG A 1118 -31.80 8.83 2.19
C ARG A 1118 -30.79 7.97 2.92
N SER A 1119 -29.62 7.75 2.30
CA SER A 1119 -28.52 7.01 2.93
C SER A 1119 -28.03 7.69 4.19
N ALA A 1120 -27.83 9.01 4.14
CA ALA A 1120 -27.34 9.80 5.25
C ALA A 1120 -28.26 9.70 6.48
N ALA A 1121 -29.58 9.85 6.28
CA ALA A 1121 -30.57 9.75 7.34
C ALA A 1121 -30.67 8.34 7.96
N ALA A 1122 -30.50 7.28 7.15
CA ALA A 1122 -30.67 5.91 7.62
C ALA A 1122 -29.42 5.29 8.27
N ARG A 1123 -28.21 5.73 7.86
CA ARG A 1123 -26.97 4.96 8.08
C ARG A 1123 -25.85 5.69 8.79
N LEU A 1124 -25.74 7.02 8.70
CA LEU A 1124 -24.63 7.74 9.36
C LEU A 1124 -24.65 7.58 10.89
N THR A 1125 -25.81 7.29 11.48
CA THR A 1125 -25.96 7.00 12.92
C THR A 1125 -25.61 5.55 13.29
N ARG A 1126 -25.48 4.63 12.32
CA ARG A 1126 -25.33 3.18 12.55
C ARG A 1126 -23.88 2.70 12.48
N ASP A 1127 -23.08 3.23 11.56
CA ASP A 1127 -21.71 2.76 11.32
C ASP A 1127 -20.72 3.92 11.06
N GLU A 1128 -19.59 3.88 11.76
CA GLU A 1128 -18.54 4.89 11.65
C GLU A 1128 -17.75 4.78 10.34
N GLU A 1129 -17.62 3.58 9.74
CA GLU A 1129 -16.95 3.45 8.44
C GLU A 1129 -17.69 4.22 7.34
N CYS A 1130 -19.03 4.18 7.39
CA CYS A 1130 -19.88 4.95 6.49
C CYS A 1130 -19.63 6.45 6.63
N VAL A 1131 -19.44 6.94 7.86
CA VAL A 1131 -19.10 8.35 8.12
C VAL A 1131 -17.74 8.70 7.51
N THR A 1132 -16.69 7.91 7.79
CA THR A 1132 -15.35 8.12 7.23
C THR A 1132 -15.36 8.19 5.71
N ARG A 1133 -15.99 7.20 5.06
CA ARG A 1133 -16.09 7.12 3.60
C ARG A 1133 -16.87 8.29 3.01
N PHE A 1134 -17.99 8.67 3.63
CA PHE A 1134 -18.78 9.80 3.16
C PHE A 1134 -18.02 11.13 3.30
N CYS A 1135 -17.28 11.33 4.39
CA CYS A 1135 -16.42 12.50 4.55
C CYS A 1135 -15.37 12.59 3.43
N HIS A 1136 -14.64 11.50 3.15
CA HIS A 1136 -13.67 11.48 2.05
C HIS A 1136 -14.33 11.71 0.69
N PHE A 1137 -15.49 11.10 0.43
CA PHE A 1137 -16.25 11.35 -0.79
C PHE A 1137 -16.55 12.85 -0.99
N LEU A 1138 -16.97 13.56 0.07
CA LEU A 1138 -17.30 14.99 0.01
C LEU A 1138 -16.07 15.91 -0.17
N THR A 1139 -14.85 15.44 0.12
CA THR A 1139 -13.62 16.22 -0.14
C THR A 1139 -13.17 16.13 -1.61
N THR A 1140 -13.64 15.14 -2.36
CA THR A 1140 -13.32 14.98 -3.78
C THR A 1140 -13.98 16.04 -4.68
N THR A 1141 -13.46 16.18 -5.91
CA THR A 1141 -14.03 17.05 -6.94
C THR A 1141 -15.46 16.64 -7.31
N PHE A 1142 -15.73 15.34 -7.41
CA PHE A 1142 -17.06 14.81 -7.73
C PHE A 1142 -18.07 15.06 -6.59
N GLY A 1143 -17.66 14.87 -5.33
CA GLY A 1143 -18.52 15.06 -4.16
C GLY A 1143 -18.71 16.53 -3.75
N ALA A 1144 -17.85 17.45 -4.20
CA ALA A 1144 -17.88 18.87 -3.84
C ALA A 1144 -19.26 19.56 -3.97
N PRO A 1145 -20.07 19.33 -5.03
CA PRO A 1145 -21.40 19.94 -5.14
C PRO A 1145 -22.38 19.57 -4.03
N LEU A 1146 -22.15 18.45 -3.32
CA LEU A 1146 -22.98 17.98 -2.21
C LEU A 1146 -22.42 18.39 -0.85
N ARG A 1147 -21.23 18.99 -0.79
CA ARG A 1147 -20.48 19.23 0.46
C ARG A 1147 -21.27 20.02 1.50
N LEU A 1148 -21.94 21.10 1.09
CA LEU A 1148 -22.73 21.94 2.01
C LEU A 1148 -23.95 21.21 2.59
N ASP A 1149 -24.61 20.37 1.80
CA ASP A 1149 -25.70 19.52 2.29
C ASP A 1149 -25.18 18.36 3.15
N GLY A 1150 -24.04 17.78 2.76
CA GLY A 1150 -23.33 16.76 3.53
C GLY A 1150 -22.94 17.22 4.92
N LEU A 1151 -22.43 18.46 5.07
CA LEU A 1151 -22.17 19.09 6.38
C LEU A 1151 -23.43 19.14 7.24
N ARG A 1152 -24.58 19.50 6.65
CA ARG A 1152 -25.86 19.55 7.37
C ARG A 1152 -26.31 18.17 7.84
N TRP A 1153 -26.17 17.15 6.99
CA TRP A 1153 -26.52 15.77 7.34
C TRP A 1153 -25.62 15.20 8.43
N LEU A 1154 -24.31 15.46 8.37
CA LEU A 1154 -23.35 15.05 9.39
C LEU A 1154 -23.57 15.77 10.72
N ALA A 1155 -23.87 17.07 10.70
CA ALA A 1155 -24.22 17.81 11.91
C ALA A 1155 -25.52 17.31 12.57
N ALA A 1156 -26.53 16.96 11.77
CA ALA A 1156 -27.76 16.34 12.28
C ALA A 1156 -27.47 14.97 12.94
N MET A 1157 -26.64 14.13 12.31
CA MET A 1157 -26.21 12.86 12.88
C MET A 1157 -25.51 13.03 14.24
N LEU A 1158 -24.62 14.02 14.36
CA LEU A 1158 -23.91 14.32 15.62
C LEU A 1158 -24.83 14.81 16.74
N LYS A 1159 -26.02 15.35 16.40
CA LYS A 1159 -27.04 15.73 17.39
C LYS A 1159 -27.87 14.54 17.87
N GLU A 1160 -28.16 13.58 16.98
CA GLU A 1160 -28.95 12.38 17.29
C GLU A 1160 -28.15 11.33 18.06
N ARG A 1161 -26.86 11.20 17.74
CA ARG A 1161 -25.94 10.31 18.46
C ARG A 1161 -25.42 11.09 19.66
N GLU A 1162 -25.76 10.73 20.90
CA GLU A 1162 -24.98 11.20 22.05
C GLU A 1162 -23.54 10.75 21.79
N PRO A 1163 -22.58 11.67 21.52
CA PRO A 1163 -21.23 11.25 21.22
C PRO A 1163 -20.72 10.57 22.49
N SER A 1164 -20.48 9.26 22.43
CA SER A 1164 -19.58 8.63 23.38
C SER A 1164 -18.29 9.46 23.40
N ASN A 1165 -17.65 9.59 24.56
CA ASN A 1165 -16.41 10.37 24.71
C ASN A 1165 -15.24 9.92 23.79
N ARG A 1166 -15.45 8.94 22.91
CA ARG A 1166 -14.52 8.42 21.90
C ARG A 1166 -15.29 7.94 20.66
N TRP A 1167 -14.69 8.15 19.49
CA TRP A 1167 -15.00 7.39 18.27
C TRP A 1167 -14.41 5.99 18.42
N TYR A 1168 -15.12 4.96 17.96
CA TYR A 1168 -14.61 3.58 18.01
C TYR A 1168 -13.48 3.36 17.00
N ARG A 1169 -13.50 4.09 15.86
CA ARG A 1169 -12.43 4.05 14.85
C ARG A 1169 -11.61 5.35 14.85
N GLU A 1170 -10.29 5.23 14.89
CA GLU A 1170 -9.35 6.37 14.91
C GLU A 1170 -9.55 7.33 13.73
N GLY A 1171 -9.83 6.80 12.52
CA GLY A 1171 -9.93 7.60 11.28
C GLY A 1171 -11.22 8.42 11.09
N THR A 1172 -12.26 8.23 11.91
CA THR A 1172 -13.54 8.97 11.74
C THR A 1172 -13.39 10.44 12.09
N GLY A 1173 -12.68 10.73 13.19
CA GLY A 1173 -12.39 12.10 13.60
C GLY A 1173 -11.53 12.83 12.57
N ASP A 1174 -10.53 12.14 12.02
CA ASP A 1174 -9.64 12.69 10.99
C ASP A 1174 -10.38 13.02 9.70
N ALA A 1175 -11.23 12.12 9.21
CA ALA A 1175 -12.01 12.37 7.99
C ALA A 1175 -12.97 13.57 8.15
N LEU A 1176 -13.56 13.77 9.33
CA LEU A 1176 -14.37 14.96 9.62
C LEU A 1176 -13.52 16.23 9.64
N VAL A 1177 -12.29 16.17 10.19
CA VAL A 1177 -11.35 17.31 10.18
C VAL A 1177 -10.97 17.68 8.74
N GLU A 1178 -10.64 16.70 7.90
CA GLU A 1178 -10.35 16.91 6.48
C GLU A 1178 -11.52 17.57 5.75
N LEU A 1179 -12.76 17.11 6.02
CA LEU A 1179 -13.96 17.68 5.42
C LEU A 1179 -14.16 19.15 5.81
N VAL A 1180 -14.04 19.48 7.10
CA VAL A 1180 -14.16 20.87 7.57
C VAL A 1180 -13.06 21.73 6.96
N ALA A 1181 -11.82 21.24 6.91
CA ALA A 1181 -10.71 21.97 6.30
C ALA A 1181 -10.92 22.21 4.79
N ALA A 1182 -11.44 21.23 4.06
CA ALA A 1182 -11.77 21.35 2.64
C ALA A 1182 -12.91 22.35 2.39
N ALA A 1183 -13.95 22.34 3.23
CA ALA A 1183 -15.04 23.30 3.15
C ALA A 1183 -14.56 24.74 3.43
N LEU A 1184 -13.69 24.93 4.42
CA LEU A 1184 -13.09 26.23 4.75
C LEU A 1184 -12.22 26.80 3.64
N SER A 1185 -11.50 25.96 2.90
CA SER A 1185 -10.61 26.44 1.83
C SER A 1185 -11.34 26.68 0.51
N SER A 1186 -12.28 25.79 0.17
CA SER A 1186 -12.88 25.76 -1.17
C SER A 1186 -14.25 26.44 -1.22
N ASP A 1187 -14.99 26.50 -0.11
CA ASP A 1187 -16.37 27.00 -0.05
C ASP A 1187 -16.54 28.21 0.88
N ALA A 1188 -15.45 28.89 1.27
CA ALA A 1188 -15.48 30.02 2.21
C ALA A 1188 -16.53 31.09 1.83
N GLN A 1189 -16.63 31.43 0.53
CA GLN A 1189 -17.60 32.40 0.03
C GLN A 1189 -19.05 31.89 0.14
N ALA A 1190 -19.30 30.61 -0.15
CA ALA A 1190 -20.64 30.04 -0.01
C ALA A 1190 -21.04 29.91 1.47
N LEU A 1191 -20.08 29.59 2.34
CA LEU A 1191 -20.26 29.53 3.80
C LEU A 1191 -20.53 30.91 4.40
N SER A 1192 -19.95 32.00 3.87
CA SER A 1192 -20.27 33.35 4.36
C SER A 1192 -21.68 33.79 3.96
N GLN A 1193 -22.18 33.35 2.79
CA GLN A 1193 -23.52 33.67 2.30
C GLN A 1193 -24.63 32.81 2.92
N HIS A 1194 -24.38 31.53 3.18
CA HIS A 1194 -25.40 30.59 3.66
C HIS A 1194 -25.23 30.25 5.15
N ALA A 1195 -26.17 30.74 5.97
CA ALA A 1195 -26.11 30.57 7.43
C ALA A 1195 -26.26 29.11 7.89
N GLN A 1196 -27.08 28.29 7.22
CA GLN A 1196 -27.33 26.91 7.65
C GLN A 1196 -26.10 25.97 7.51
N PRO A 1197 -25.41 25.90 6.34
CA PRO A 1197 -24.17 25.12 6.23
C PRO A 1197 -23.06 25.65 7.13
N ARG A 1198 -22.96 26.98 7.31
CA ARG A 1198 -22.00 27.59 8.24
C ARG A 1198 -22.23 27.14 9.68
N GLN A 1199 -23.49 27.12 10.12
CA GLN A 1199 -23.85 26.63 11.44
C GLN A 1199 -23.52 25.14 11.61
N ALA A 1200 -23.82 24.31 10.59
CA ALA A 1200 -23.47 22.89 10.61
C ALA A 1200 -21.95 22.66 10.71
N LEU A 1201 -21.15 23.47 10.01
CA LEU A 1201 -19.69 23.45 10.10
C LEU A 1201 -19.19 23.79 11.51
N VAL A 1202 -19.77 24.82 12.14
CA VAL A 1202 -19.47 25.19 13.54
C VAL A 1202 -19.83 24.06 14.50
N GLU A 1203 -20.98 23.41 14.31
CA GLU A 1203 -21.43 22.29 15.14
C GLU A 1203 -20.52 21.06 15.03
N ILE A 1204 -20.06 20.72 13.83
CA ILE A 1204 -19.10 19.62 13.62
C ILE A 1204 -17.77 19.95 14.32
N ALA A 1205 -17.23 21.15 14.12
CA ALA A 1205 -15.98 21.56 14.77
C ALA A 1205 -16.10 21.59 16.31
N ALA A 1206 -17.25 22.01 16.83
CA ALA A 1206 -17.57 21.98 18.25
C ALA A 1206 -17.60 20.54 18.79
N ALA A 1207 -18.26 19.61 18.09
CA ALA A 1207 -18.29 18.20 18.48
C ALA A 1207 -16.88 17.57 18.48
N LEU A 1208 -16.07 17.83 17.47
CA LEU A 1208 -14.68 17.35 17.41
C LEU A 1208 -13.83 17.91 18.56
N ALA A 1209 -14.01 19.19 18.91
CA ALA A 1209 -13.32 19.82 20.04
C ALA A 1209 -13.81 19.27 21.40
N ALA A 1210 -15.10 18.94 21.53
CA ALA A 1210 -15.66 18.34 22.75
C ALA A 1210 -15.08 16.94 23.04
N ILE A 1211 -14.78 16.18 21.98
CA ILE A 1211 -14.11 14.86 22.04
C ILE A 1211 -12.58 15.03 22.22
N ASN A 1212 -12.08 16.28 22.25
CA ASN A 1212 -10.69 16.63 22.48
C ASN A 1212 -9.73 16.17 21.37
N ILE A 1213 -10.19 16.22 20.11
CA ILE A 1213 -9.33 15.99 18.94
C ILE A 1213 -8.40 17.20 18.79
N PRO A 1214 -7.05 17.05 18.87
CA PRO A 1214 -6.12 18.18 18.91
C PRO A 1214 -6.25 19.15 17.72
N THR A 1215 -6.52 18.62 16.52
CA THR A 1215 -6.67 19.38 15.28
C THR A 1215 -7.94 20.24 15.25
N ALA A 1216 -8.96 19.91 16.06
CA ALA A 1216 -10.22 20.63 16.11
C ALA A 1216 -10.10 22.05 16.69
N LEU A 1217 -9.17 22.27 17.62
CA LEU A 1217 -8.92 23.61 18.17
C LEU A 1217 -8.31 24.54 17.11
N THR A 1218 -7.40 24.04 16.27
CA THR A 1218 -6.87 24.77 15.11
C THR A 1218 -7.98 25.07 14.08
N LEU A 1219 -8.91 24.13 13.85
CA LEU A 1219 -10.07 24.38 13.00
C LEU A 1219 -10.96 25.51 13.55
N GLN A 1220 -11.19 25.56 14.86
CA GLN A 1220 -11.94 26.65 15.50
C GLN A 1220 -11.28 28.02 15.25
N GLU A 1221 -9.95 28.10 15.27
CA GLU A 1221 -9.21 29.33 14.93
C GLU A 1221 -9.43 29.75 13.46
N ARG A 1222 -9.36 28.81 12.51
CA ARG A 1222 -9.63 29.09 11.09
C ARG A 1222 -11.09 29.49 10.84
N ILE A 1223 -12.05 28.89 11.54
CA ILE A 1223 -13.48 29.26 11.42
C ILE A 1223 -13.70 30.73 11.78
N ARG A 1224 -12.98 31.28 12.77
CA ARG A 1224 -13.07 32.70 13.13
C ARG A 1224 -12.66 33.63 11.97
N GLN A 1225 -11.93 33.14 10.98
CA GLN A 1225 -11.53 33.92 9.80
C GLN A 1225 -12.62 33.97 8.72
N LEU A 1226 -13.71 33.20 8.83
CA LEU A 1226 -14.83 33.20 7.86
C LEU A 1226 -15.70 34.47 7.85
N ARG A 1227 -15.48 35.41 8.77
CA ARG A 1227 -16.31 36.61 8.98
C ARG A 1227 -15.98 37.78 8.06
#